data_AF-A0A2I1BX69-F1
#
_entry.id   AF-A0A2I1BX69-F1
#
_cell.length_a   1.000
_cell.length_b   1.000
_cell.length_c   1.000
_cell.angle_alpha   90.00
_cell.angle_beta   90.00
_cell.angle_gamma   90.00
#
_symmetry.space_group_name_H-M   'P 1'
#
loop_
_entity.id
_entity.type
_entity.pdbx_description
1 polymer ?
#
loop_
_entity_poly.entity_id
_entity_poly.type
_entity_poly.pdbx_seq_one_letter_code
_entity_poly.pdbx_strand_id
1 'polypeptide(L)'
;MVKLANELLGSLVPRATECEPRWRRVFKLEDLPWLGDYHINNQTVIPTSMVCVMALAAAIDISNGKQADSIELSDVTIGPPILLETSPVEIETSITIEPGNDGVNSIQADFSLKKSAAHDETTATVARGRLRMTFADHESELLSSSRQTKPCGLRPVNINQFYGSLSEVGLRYSGPFRAITSAERRMDYASGVLAPTIEEAPSISSLFRPAILEACFQTLLLAFAAPRDGSLWTIFVPTQIGRLTLFPNSSVGIKTPASVAIDTHLYEYTAGYKADLPMIKGDASVYSSETGQLQIRLEGLTMSPIAPSTERQDKRLYLKKTWLPDILSRPVLEQGKLVSCYESLGLSHAHTSILVATRLLSHRYAKLKILQIGASSIKLVRALCHELGNAMGSYTIADASGRAIEDMRRRLIVDDLPIQFIVLDIAREAETSDESASVGPTDLGSFDLIILLGPPQRIDLLQRDPEGDSPFAVLSQAVDNQISFLKAPLDSTPPFPSRGTLLIIGGILHNIEQLIQTIQRRLRCVWAGEVIITRSLADLKTVDLDQMEAVLSLTELDQSVLESLSRDTFEGLHQLLNKSKIVLWVTYSAGNLNPHQSGTTGLVRAVQAENPDKVLQLLDLDQIDGNESLVAESFLRLIGDSNRLWTVEPELSVQGRRIFIPRVLFDKKRNDRLNCLRRKVKATDSFETQSALARPIDPSGLFSPNRTYVLVGLSGQVGQSITRWIVQSGGRHVVITSRNPNRDETWTKELESQGANIVIKAADVTNKQDMINLRKQILSVANGAMLQLNCSFSDLTYDALQEVLRPKVDGSLVLDEVFSCDTLDFFLLLSSISAVFMTGLVLQRRVRNLPASVINLGPIIGLGFIQNIDSSGGSESVISTLRSLDYMLVSERELHHILAEAILIGKSDETPEIITGLETVSDNSAPFWHKSLLFSHII
;
A
#
# COMPACT_ATOMS: atom_id res chain seq x y z
N MET A 1 -25.11 43.77 16.78
CA MET A 1 -25.73 42.43 16.92
C MET A 1 -26.95 42.25 16.00
N VAL A 2 -27.89 43.20 15.92
CA VAL A 2 -29.11 43.11 15.06
C VAL A 2 -28.85 42.92 13.54
N LYS A 3 -27.71 43.39 13.00
CA LYS A 3 -27.35 43.15 11.58
C LYS A 3 -26.93 41.70 11.26
N LEU A 4 -26.46 40.94 12.25
CA LEU A 4 -25.90 39.60 12.07
C LEU A 4 -26.98 38.54 11.82
N ALA A 5 -28.07 38.63 12.58
CA ALA A 5 -29.23 37.75 12.48
C ALA A 5 -29.87 37.82 11.10
N ASN A 6 -29.93 39.01 10.49
CA ASN A 6 -30.67 39.23 9.25
C ASN A 6 -29.99 38.59 8.01
N GLU A 7 -28.66 38.47 8.01
CA GLU A 7 -27.91 37.96 6.86
C GLU A 7 -27.94 36.42 6.76
N LEU A 8 -27.87 35.72 7.90
CA LEU A 8 -27.87 34.25 7.98
C LEU A 8 -29.24 33.64 8.31
N LEU A 9 -30.04 34.26 9.19
CA LEU A 9 -31.36 33.73 9.60
C LEU A 9 -32.50 34.25 8.72
N GLY A 10 -32.31 35.39 8.05
CA GLY A 10 -33.36 36.03 7.28
C GLY A 10 -34.43 36.69 8.16
N SER A 11 -35.69 36.58 7.76
CA SER A 11 -36.80 37.25 8.44
C SER A 11 -37.49 36.36 9.47
N LEU A 12 -37.94 36.96 10.57
CA LEU A 12 -38.79 36.30 11.55
C LEU A 12 -40.17 36.00 10.94
N VAL A 13 -40.67 34.79 11.14
CA VAL A 13 -41.97 34.34 10.60
C VAL A 13 -43.11 35.02 11.37
N PRO A 14 -44.04 35.75 10.71
CA PRO A 14 -45.09 36.56 11.37
C PRO A 14 -46.12 35.81 12.25
N ARG A 15 -46.05 34.47 12.30
CA ARG A 15 -46.95 33.59 13.09
C ARG A 15 -46.20 32.71 14.10
N ALA A 16 -44.90 32.92 14.29
CA ALA A 16 -44.14 32.24 15.32
C ALA A 16 -44.60 32.70 16.72
N THR A 17 -44.69 31.78 17.68
CA THR A 17 -45.02 32.14 19.07
C THR A 17 -43.76 32.60 19.78
N GLU A 18 -43.88 33.39 20.86
CA GLU A 18 -42.70 33.80 21.65
C GLU A 18 -41.94 32.61 22.25
N CYS A 19 -42.62 31.48 22.49
CA CYS A 19 -42.02 30.23 22.97
C CYS A 19 -41.44 29.38 21.83
N GLU A 20 -41.76 29.69 20.57
CA GLU A 20 -41.25 28.97 19.41
C GLU A 20 -40.92 29.94 18.26
N PRO A 21 -39.92 30.83 18.43
CA PRO A 21 -39.50 31.73 17.37
C PRO A 21 -38.99 30.95 16.15
N ARG A 22 -39.39 31.40 14.96
CA ARG A 22 -38.98 30.81 13.68
C ARG A 22 -38.45 31.89 12.75
N TRP A 23 -37.32 31.62 12.13
CA TRP A 23 -36.71 32.45 11.10
C TRP A 23 -36.68 31.70 9.79
N ARG A 24 -36.82 32.44 8.70
CA ARG A 24 -36.87 31.90 7.34
C ARG A 24 -35.86 32.61 6.47
N ARG A 25 -34.98 31.81 5.84
CA ARG A 25 -33.99 32.29 4.88
C ARG A 25 -34.05 31.47 3.60
N VAL A 26 -34.14 32.16 2.48
CA VAL A 26 -33.92 31.57 1.16
C VAL A 26 -32.47 31.83 0.77
N PHE A 27 -31.72 30.77 0.51
CA PHE A 27 -30.33 30.81 0.11
C PHE A 27 -30.21 30.75 -1.41
N LYS A 28 -29.55 31.76 -1.98
CA LYS A 28 -29.10 31.82 -3.37
C LYS A 28 -27.61 32.11 -3.40
N LEU A 29 -26.91 31.53 -4.36
CA LEU A 29 -25.47 31.74 -4.51
C LEU A 29 -25.13 33.21 -4.78
N GLU A 30 -26.02 33.94 -5.47
CA GLU A 30 -25.89 35.37 -5.74
C GLU A 30 -25.86 36.24 -4.46
N ASP A 31 -26.58 35.81 -3.42
CA ASP A 31 -26.72 36.56 -2.16
C ASP A 31 -25.52 36.33 -1.22
N LEU A 32 -24.85 35.17 -1.33
CA LEU A 32 -23.68 34.80 -0.53
C LEU A 32 -22.59 34.18 -1.44
N PRO A 33 -21.86 34.99 -2.24
CA PRO A 33 -20.91 34.49 -3.25
C PRO A 33 -19.81 33.60 -2.68
N TRP A 34 -19.38 33.86 -1.43
CA TRP A 34 -18.36 33.08 -0.72
C TRP A 34 -18.80 31.63 -0.42
N LEU A 35 -20.09 31.29 -0.48
CA LEU A 35 -20.51 29.89 -0.43
C LEU A 35 -20.01 29.10 -1.64
N GLY A 36 -19.76 29.77 -2.76
CA GLY A 36 -19.12 29.21 -3.94
C GLY A 36 -17.68 28.76 -3.69
N ASP A 37 -17.11 28.98 -2.51
CA ASP A 37 -15.77 28.51 -2.16
C ASP A 37 -15.72 27.19 -1.37
N TYR A 38 -16.89 26.57 -1.13
CA TYR A 38 -17.01 25.27 -0.47
C TYR A 38 -17.71 24.27 -1.38
N HIS A 39 -16.96 23.26 -1.83
CA HIS A 39 -17.52 22.22 -2.71
C HIS A 39 -17.27 20.81 -2.20
N ILE A 40 -18.28 19.96 -2.42
CA ILE A 40 -18.22 18.51 -2.27
C ILE A 40 -18.51 17.89 -3.64
N ASN A 41 -17.61 17.07 -4.17
CA ASN A 41 -17.75 16.44 -5.50
C ASN A 41 -18.11 17.43 -6.62
N ASN A 42 -17.47 18.60 -6.62
CA ASN A 42 -17.71 19.73 -7.55
C ASN A 42 -19.11 20.37 -7.46
N GLN A 43 -19.88 20.07 -6.41
CA GLN A 43 -21.15 20.73 -6.14
C GLN A 43 -20.98 21.70 -4.97
N THR A 44 -21.57 22.89 -5.07
CA THR A 44 -21.57 23.86 -3.98
C THR A 44 -22.50 23.38 -2.87
N VAL A 45 -22.04 23.41 -1.62
CA VAL A 45 -22.77 22.87 -0.47
C VAL A 45 -22.82 23.90 0.65
N ILE A 46 -23.95 24.00 1.35
CA ILE A 46 -24.02 24.78 2.59
C ILE A 46 -23.21 24.04 3.66
N PRO A 47 -22.11 24.63 4.18
CA PRO A 47 -21.25 23.96 5.15
C PRO A 47 -21.98 23.69 6.46
N THR A 48 -21.65 22.58 7.12
CA THR A 48 -22.19 22.28 8.45
C THR A 48 -21.81 23.32 9.50
N SER A 49 -20.65 23.96 9.33
CA SER A 49 -20.22 25.08 10.18
C SER A 49 -21.21 26.24 10.13
N MET A 50 -21.77 26.54 8.96
CA MET A 50 -22.79 27.58 8.79
C MET A 50 -24.09 27.23 9.50
N VAL A 51 -24.53 25.97 9.43
CA VAL A 51 -25.74 25.48 10.12
C VAL A 51 -25.61 25.67 11.65
N CYS A 52 -24.43 25.40 12.21
CA CYS A 52 -24.15 25.65 13.63
C CYS A 52 -24.15 27.15 13.95
N VAL A 53 -23.54 27.97 13.10
CA VAL A 53 -23.55 29.43 13.25
C VAL A 53 -24.96 30.00 13.17
N MET A 54 -25.86 29.44 12.35
CA MET A 54 -27.27 29.84 12.32
C MET A 54 -27.96 29.56 13.68
N ALA A 55 -27.78 28.37 14.26
CA ALA A 55 -28.33 28.08 15.59
C ALA A 55 -27.82 29.05 16.67
N LEU A 56 -26.52 29.38 16.62
CA LEU A 56 -25.89 30.35 17.53
C LEU A 56 -26.40 31.78 17.30
N ALA A 57 -26.58 32.20 16.05
CA ALA A 57 -27.12 33.50 15.72
C ALA A 57 -28.57 33.65 16.23
N ALA A 58 -29.36 32.57 16.12
CA ALA A 58 -30.74 32.56 16.60
C ALA A 58 -30.79 32.62 18.14
N ALA A 59 -29.85 31.99 18.84
CA ALA A 59 -29.68 32.14 20.29
C ALA A 59 -29.42 33.61 20.71
N ILE A 60 -28.56 34.31 19.97
CA ILE A 60 -28.26 35.73 20.23
C ILE A 60 -29.48 36.60 19.96
N ASP A 61 -30.25 36.33 18.92
CA ASP A 61 -31.47 37.09 18.61
C ASP A 61 -32.49 36.97 19.76
N ILE A 62 -32.69 35.76 20.29
CA ILE A 62 -33.57 35.49 21.45
C ILE A 62 -33.08 36.17 22.74
N SER A 63 -31.77 36.39 22.89
CA SER A 63 -31.20 37.04 24.08
C SER A 63 -31.69 38.48 24.28
N ASN A 64 -32.34 39.09 23.27
CA ASN A 64 -32.86 40.45 23.30
C ASN A 64 -31.80 41.49 23.73
N GLY A 65 -30.54 41.24 23.38
CA GLY A 65 -29.41 42.14 23.67
C GLY A 65 -28.75 41.94 25.04
N LYS A 66 -29.18 40.94 25.85
CA LYS A 66 -28.43 40.53 27.04
C LYS A 66 -27.10 39.89 26.63
N GLN A 67 -25.99 40.31 27.24
CA GLN A 67 -24.69 39.68 27.00
C GLN A 67 -24.62 38.33 27.73
N ALA A 68 -24.51 37.24 26.98
CA ALA A 68 -24.28 35.91 27.53
C ALA A 68 -22.78 35.69 27.77
N ASP A 69 -22.41 35.06 28.88
CA ASP A 69 -21.03 34.66 29.16
C ASP A 69 -20.64 33.40 28.41
N SER A 70 -21.61 32.50 28.21
CA SER A 70 -21.45 31.31 27.40
C SER A 70 -22.72 30.98 26.61
N ILE A 71 -22.51 30.51 25.38
CA ILE A 71 -23.55 29.94 24.53
C ILE A 71 -23.12 28.52 24.18
N GLU A 72 -23.93 27.55 24.56
CA GLU A 72 -23.65 26.12 24.39
C GLU A 72 -24.68 25.47 23.48
N LEU A 73 -24.22 24.77 22.44
CA LEU A 73 -25.02 23.78 21.71
C LEU A 73 -24.61 22.38 22.17
N SER A 74 -25.56 21.51 22.50
CA SER A 74 -25.30 20.14 22.92
C SER A 74 -26.15 19.13 22.15
N ASP A 75 -25.65 17.90 22.04
CA ASP A 75 -26.28 16.77 21.34
C ASP A 75 -26.71 17.12 19.91
N VAL A 76 -25.88 17.90 19.21
CA VAL A 76 -26.19 18.37 17.86
C VAL A 76 -26.09 17.19 16.90
N THR A 77 -27.18 16.87 16.23
CA THR A 77 -27.24 15.90 15.13
C THR A 77 -27.35 16.66 13.81
N ILE A 78 -26.51 16.30 12.84
CA ILE A 78 -26.47 16.90 11.52
C ILE A 78 -26.94 15.86 10.49
N GLY A 79 -27.87 16.27 9.63
CA GLY A 79 -28.39 15.48 8.52
C GLY A 79 -27.49 15.54 7.28
N PRO A 80 -27.96 15.00 6.14
CA PRO A 80 -27.20 14.98 4.90
C PRO A 80 -26.82 16.39 4.40
N PRO A 81 -25.67 16.54 3.70
CA PRO A 81 -25.25 17.82 3.12
C PRO A 81 -26.34 18.49 2.26
N ILE A 82 -26.40 19.82 2.29
CA ILE A 82 -27.37 20.59 1.52
C ILE A 82 -26.69 21.10 0.25
N LEU A 83 -27.08 20.54 -0.90
CA LEU A 83 -26.59 20.98 -2.21
C LEU A 83 -27.27 22.30 -2.59
N LEU A 84 -26.47 23.27 -3.01
CA LEU A 84 -26.93 24.50 -3.66
C LEU A 84 -26.91 24.26 -5.17
N GLU A 85 -28.05 23.85 -5.72
CA GLU A 85 -28.24 23.73 -7.17
C GLU A 85 -28.60 25.09 -7.79
N THR A 86 -29.01 25.12 -9.07
CA THR A 86 -29.52 26.33 -9.73
C THR A 86 -30.82 26.86 -9.12
N SER A 87 -31.54 26.02 -8.36
CA SER A 87 -32.80 26.40 -7.70
C SER A 87 -32.54 26.91 -6.28
N PRO A 88 -33.24 27.96 -5.82
CA PRO A 88 -33.09 28.49 -4.47
C PRO A 88 -33.49 27.45 -3.41
N VAL A 89 -32.68 27.33 -2.36
CA VAL A 89 -32.95 26.44 -1.23
C VAL A 89 -33.50 27.27 -0.07
N GLU A 90 -34.65 26.89 0.47
CA GLU A 90 -35.22 27.54 1.65
C GLU A 90 -34.87 26.75 2.92
N ILE A 91 -34.36 27.45 3.93
CA ILE A 91 -34.07 26.89 5.25
C ILE A 91 -34.88 27.67 6.28
N GLU A 92 -35.71 26.94 7.01
CA GLU A 92 -36.45 27.42 8.17
C GLU A 92 -35.70 26.99 9.43
N THR A 93 -35.32 27.97 10.25
CA THR A 93 -34.69 27.76 11.56
C THR A 93 -35.73 27.99 12.64
N SER A 94 -36.00 26.99 13.47
CA SER A 94 -36.92 27.09 14.60
C SER A 94 -36.19 26.81 15.90
N ILE A 95 -36.45 27.62 16.92
CA ILE A 95 -36.03 27.36 18.30
C ILE A 95 -37.30 27.19 19.13
N THR A 96 -37.37 26.12 19.89
CA THR A 96 -38.44 25.86 20.86
C THR A 96 -37.86 26.10 22.26
N ILE A 97 -38.27 27.20 22.88
CA ILE A 97 -37.81 27.57 24.22
C ILE A 97 -38.52 26.69 25.23
N GLU A 98 -37.75 25.95 26.03
CA GLU A 98 -38.32 25.17 27.12
C GLU A 98 -38.61 26.11 28.31
N PRO A 99 -39.77 26.01 28.96
CA PRO A 99 -39.99 26.72 30.22
C PRO A 99 -39.05 26.14 31.29
N GLY A 100 -37.93 26.83 31.52
CA GLY A 100 -36.91 26.42 32.48
C GLY A 100 -37.39 26.52 33.93
N ASN A 101 -37.08 25.50 34.73
CA ASN A 101 -37.24 25.49 36.20
C ASN A 101 -36.16 26.35 36.92
N ASP A 102 -35.09 26.74 36.23
CA ASP A 102 -33.99 27.53 36.78
C ASP A 102 -34.16 29.02 36.45
N GLY A 103 -34.34 29.83 37.49
CA GLY A 103 -34.69 31.25 37.39
C GLY A 103 -33.63 32.14 36.73
N VAL A 104 -34.11 33.24 36.12
CA VAL A 104 -33.47 34.52 35.72
C VAL A 104 -32.14 34.51 34.94
N ASN A 105 -31.21 33.59 35.19
CA ASN A 105 -29.80 33.63 34.76
C ASN A 105 -29.42 32.57 33.70
N SER A 106 -30.36 31.78 33.18
CA SER A 106 -30.10 30.90 32.03
C SER A 106 -31.31 30.74 31.11
N ILE A 107 -31.06 30.45 29.83
CA ILE A 107 -32.09 30.07 28.84
C ILE A 107 -31.75 28.67 28.33
N GLN A 108 -32.73 27.77 28.33
CA GLN A 108 -32.63 26.43 27.74
C GLN A 108 -33.69 26.27 26.65
N ALA A 109 -33.29 25.68 25.52
CA ALA A 109 -34.17 25.52 24.37
C ALA A 109 -33.73 24.34 23.50
N ASP A 110 -34.66 23.75 22.77
CA ASP A 110 -34.36 22.88 21.65
C ASP A 110 -34.28 23.70 20.37
N PHE A 111 -33.35 23.37 19.48
CA PHE A 111 -33.31 23.97 18.14
C PHE A 111 -33.46 22.90 17.06
N SER A 112 -34.11 23.28 15.97
CA SER A 112 -34.28 22.46 14.77
C SER A 112 -34.16 23.34 13.53
N LEU A 113 -33.33 22.92 12.58
CA LEU A 113 -33.21 23.51 11.26
C LEU A 113 -33.80 22.54 10.24
N LYS A 114 -34.73 23.03 9.42
CA LYS A 114 -35.39 22.25 8.38
C LYS A 114 -35.19 22.92 7.03
N LYS A 115 -34.95 22.12 5.99
CA LYS A 115 -34.93 22.60 4.61
C LYS A 115 -36.23 22.23 3.90
N SER A 116 -36.68 23.10 3.02
CA SER A 116 -37.75 22.87 2.06
C SER A 116 -37.28 23.32 0.68
N ALA A 117 -37.69 22.61 -0.37
CA ALA A 117 -37.55 23.15 -1.71
C ALA A 117 -38.62 24.22 -1.92
N ALA A 118 -38.32 25.29 -2.65
CA ALA A 118 -39.25 26.41 -2.87
C ALA A 118 -40.59 26.00 -3.52
N HIS A 119 -40.69 24.77 -4.04
CA HIS A 119 -41.87 24.23 -4.73
C HIS A 119 -42.34 22.85 -4.20
N ASP A 120 -41.79 22.35 -3.10
CA ASP A 120 -42.16 21.05 -2.52
C ASP A 120 -42.51 21.21 -1.02
N GLU A 121 -43.62 20.61 -0.59
CA GLU A 121 -44.06 20.63 0.82
C GLU A 121 -43.25 19.67 1.71
N THR A 122 -42.40 18.83 1.13
CA THR A 122 -41.57 17.90 1.89
C THR A 122 -40.45 18.65 2.62
N THR A 123 -40.49 18.61 3.96
CA THR A 123 -39.46 19.20 4.82
C THR A 123 -38.48 18.13 5.28
N ALA A 124 -37.18 18.39 5.13
CA ALA A 124 -36.13 17.52 5.63
C ALA A 124 -35.38 18.20 6.79
N THR A 125 -35.12 17.45 7.87
CA THR A 125 -34.36 17.99 9.00
C THR A 125 -32.88 18.07 8.63
N VAL A 126 -32.31 19.27 8.76
CA VAL A 126 -30.91 19.58 8.48
C VAL A 126 -30.06 19.40 9.73
N ALA A 127 -30.51 19.95 10.85
CA ALA A 127 -29.84 19.80 12.13
C ALA A 127 -30.84 19.94 13.28
N ARG A 128 -30.51 19.34 14.41
CA ARG A 128 -31.25 19.51 15.66
C ARG A 128 -30.31 19.37 16.84
N GLY A 129 -30.65 19.95 17.97
CA GLY A 129 -29.89 19.80 19.21
C GLY A 129 -30.49 20.66 20.32
N ARG A 130 -29.76 20.76 21.43
CA ARG A 130 -30.11 21.57 22.59
C ARG A 130 -29.25 22.82 22.63
N LEU A 131 -29.84 23.91 23.09
CA LEU A 131 -29.22 25.21 23.28
C LEU A 131 -29.31 25.58 24.76
N ARG A 132 -28.19 26.04 25.32
CA ARG A 132 -28.13 26.63 26.66
C ARG A 132 -27.36 27.94 26.62
N MET A 133 -27.92 28.98 27.21
CA MET A 133 -27.26 30.27 27.40
C MET A 133 -27.16 30.58 28.88
N THR A 134 -25.99 31.07 29.32
CA THR A 134 -25.74 31.45 30.71
C THR A 134 -25.42 32.93 30.80
N PHE A 135 -26.04 33.63 31.74
CA PHE A 135 -25.84 35.04 32.04
C PHE A 135 -25.37 35.13 33.50
N ALA A 136 -24.11 35.47 33.74
CA ALA A 136 -23.60 35.63 35.10
C ALA A 136 -23.92 37.02 35.65
N ASP A 137 -24.25 37.05 36.95
CA ASP A 137 -24.03 38.23 37.78
C ASP A 137 -22.54 38.22 38.19
N HIS A 138 -21.90 39.38 38.13
CA HIS A 138 -20.45 39.58 38.25
C HIS A 138 -19.72 38.65 39.24
N GLU A 139 -18.55 38.15 38.81
CA GLU A 139 -17.61 37.26 39.53
C GLU A 139 -17.93 35.76 39.57
N SER A 140 -18.26 35.15 38.42
CA SER A 140 -18.09 33.69 38.27
C SER A 140 -16.66 33.41 37.82
N GLU A 141 -15.96 32.58 38.59
CA GLU A 141 -14.56 32.17 38.39
C GLU A 141 -14.32 31.75 36.93
N LEU A 142 -13.71 32.64 36.13
CA LEU A 142 -13.02 32.30 34.89
C LEU A 142 -11.82 31.41 35.27
N LEU A 143 -12.09 30.17 35.65
CA LEU A 143 -11.11 29.15 35.98
C LEU A 143 -10.23 28.92 34.73
N SER A 144 -9.08 29.60 34.72
CA SER A 144 -7.81 29.14 34.16
C SER A 144 -7.91 28.31 32.86
N SER A 145 -8.33 28.92 31.74
CA SER A 145 -8.29 28.24 30.43
C SER A 145 -7.20 28.83 29.55
N SER A 146 -5.97 28.88 30.06
CA SER A 146 -4.78 29.09 29.23
C SER A 146 -4.65 27.94 28.24
N ARG A 147 -4.23 28.26 27.02
CA ARG A 147 -3.89 27.25 26.01
C ARG A 147 -3.05 26.13 26.60
N GLN A 148 -3.54 24.88 26.48
CA GLN A 148 -2.83 23.71 26.98
C GLN A 148 -1.47 23.58 26.26
N THR A 149 -0.49 23.01 26.96
CA THR A 149 0.81 22.71 26.35
C THR A 149 0.62 21.74 25.20
N LYS A 150 1.05 22.14 24.00
CA LYS A 150 1.04 21.27 22.83
C LYS A 150 1.82 19.98 23.14
N PRO A 151 1.34 18.82 22.65
CA PRO A 151 2.11 17.60 22.75
C PRO A 151 3.42 17.71 21.96
N CYS A 152 4.43 16.93 22.35
CA CYS A 152 5.72 16.96 21.67
C CYS A 152 5.66 16.27 20.30
N GLY A 153 6.68 16.50 19.47
CA GLY A 153 6.85 15.79 18.20
C GLY A 153 5.83 16.15 17.11
N LEU A 154 5.18 17.32 17.23
CA LEU A 154 4.41 17.91 16.14
C LEU A 154 5.34 18.33 15.01
N ARG A 155 4.87 18.20 13.77
CA ARG A 155 5.67 18.45 12.57
C ARG A 155 4.96 19.42 11.64
N PRO A 156 5.70 20.36 11.01
CA PRO A 156 5.11 21.32 10.10
C PRO A 156 4.42 20.62 8.92
N VAL A 157 3.30 21.19 8.50
CA VAL A 157 2.47 20.69 7.41
C VAL A 157 2.54 21.66 6.25
N ASN A 158 2.76 21.13 5.04
CA ASN A 158 2.57 21.92 3.83
C ASN A 158 1.06 22.10 3.57
N ILE A 159 0.57 23.31 3.82
CA ILE A 159 -0.85 23.66 3.69
C ILE A 159 -1.37 23.49 2.27
N ASN A 160 -0.56 23.75 1.24
CA ASN A 160 -0.97 23.57 -0.15
C ASN A 160 -1.20 22.09 -0.46
N GLN A 161 -0.32 21.21 0.03
CA GLN A 161 -0.50 19.77 -0.10
C GLN A 161 -1.69 19.26 0.72
N PHE A 162 -1.94 19.84 1.90
CA PHE A 162 -3.10 19.50 2.72
C PHE A 162 -4.40 19.76 1.94
N TYR A 163 -4.64 20.99 1.49
CA TYR A 163 -5.83 21.30 0.70
C TYR A 163 -5.86 20.57 -0.65
N GLY A 164 -4.71 20.33 -1.28
CA GLY A 164 -4.60 19.49 -2.47
C GLY A 164 -5.08 18.06 -2.23
N SER A 165 -4.71 17.45 -1.11
CA SER A 165 -5.17 16.10 -0.74
C SER A 165 -6.67 16.02 -0.45
N LEU A 166 -7.27 17.06 0.15
CA LEU A 166 -8.72 17.13 0.32
C LEU A 166 -9.43 17.23 -1.04
N SER A 167 -8.88 18.03 -1.96
CA SER A 167 -9.39 18.17 -3.32
C SER A 167 -9.31 16.87 -4.13
N GLU A 168 -8.25 16.07 -3.95
CA GLU A 168 -8.09 14.75 -4.58
C GLU A 168 -9.23 13.78 -4.16
N VAL A 169 -9.74 13.91 -2.93
CA VAL A 169 -10.83 13.08 -2.38
C VAL A 169 -12.22 13.63 -2.70
N GLY A 170 -12.31 14.89 -3.17
CA GLY A 170 -13.56 15.54 -3.56
C GLY A 170 -14.03 16.67 -2.63
N LEU A 171 -13.26 17.03 -1.60
CA LEU A 171 -13.49 18.20 -0.73
C LEU A 171 -12.65 19.39 -1.22
N ARG A 172 -13.27 20.37 -1.88
CA ARG A 172 -12.56 21.55 -2.40
C ARG A 172 -12.89 22.78 -1.58
N TYR A 173 -11.83 23.42 -1.10
CA TYR A 173 -11.86 24.64 -0.30
C TYR A 173 -11.12 25.76 -1.02
N SER A 174 -11.77 26.91 -1.18
CA SER A 174 -11.17 28.17 -1.65
C SER A 174 -11.61 29.34 -0.76
N GLY A 175 -11.27 30.57 -1.15
CA GLY A 175 -11.65 31.81 -0.47
C GLY A 175 -11.56 31.73 1.07
N PRO A 176 -12.65 32.01 1.80
CA PRO A 176 -12.62 32.05 3.26
C PRO A 176 -12.53 30.67 3.92
N PHE A 177 -12.83 29.58 3.24
CA PHE A 177 -12.74 28.24 3.83
C PHE A 177 -11.33 27.64 3.73
N ARG A 178 -10.43 28.26 2.95
CA ARG A 178 -9.00 27.94 2.91
C ARG A 178 -8.20 28.80 3.90
N ALA A 179 -8.68 28.90 5.15
CA ALA A 179 -8.19 29.89 6.12
C ALA A 179 -6.99 29.45 6.97
N ILE A 180 -6.64 28.16 6.98
CA ILE A 180 -5.46 27.67 7.73
C ILE A 180 -4.19 28.14 7.01
N THR A 181 -3.36 28.93 7.68
CA THR A 181 -2.14 29.51 7.09
C THR A 181 -0.88 28.72 7.45
N SER A 182 -0.87 28.07 8.61
CA SER A 182 0.17 27.13 9.03
C SER A 182 -0.43 26.06 9.92
N ALA A 183 0.15 24.88 9.92
CA ALA A 183 -0.28 23.80 10.78
C ALA A 183 0.89 22.88 11.12
N GLU A 184 0.76 22.21 12.26
CA GLU A 184 1.67 21.18 12.71
C GLU A 184 0.84 19.95 13.11
N ARG A 185 1.32 18.73 12.83
CA ARG A 185 0.62 17.51 13.23
C ARG A 185 1.53 16.37 13.64
N ARG A 186 0.93 15.45 14.38
CA ARG A 186 1.37 14.06 14.58
C ARG A 186 0.11 13.18 14.52
N MET A 187 0.23 11.85 14.48
CA MET A 187 -0.96 10.99 14.56
C MET A 187 -1.81 11.35 15.78
N ASP A 188 -3.12 11.50 15.55
CA ASP A 188 -4.13 11.81 16.55
C ASP A 188 -4.12 13.24 17.11
N TYR A 189 -3.24 14.13 16.62
CA TYR A 189 -3.24 15.53 17.04
C TYR A 189 -2.80 16.50 15.94
N ALA A 190 -3.50 17.61 15.79
CA ALA A 190 -3.11 18.71 14.91
C ALA A 190 -3.25 20.07 15.61
N SER A 191 -2.37 21.00 15.27
CA SER A 191 -2.41 22.40 15.70
C SER A 191 -2.37 23.28 14.46
N GLY A 192 -3.37 24.13 14.26
CA GLY A 192 -3.46 25.06 13.13
C GLY A 192 -3.41 26.51 13.59
N VAL A 193 -2.92 27.39 12.73
CA VAL A 193 -3.09 28.84 12.85
C VAL A 193 -3.94 29.31 11.69
N LEU A 194 -4.95 30.10 12.01
CA LEU A 194 -5.88 30.69 11.06
C LEU A 194 -5.69 32.21 11.08
N ALA A 195 -5.51 32.80 9.91
CA ALA A 195 -5.53 34.26 9.73
C ALA A 195 -6.85 34.59 9.02
N PRO A 196 -7.84 35.21 9.70
CA PRO A 196 -9.14 35.45 9.10
C PRO A 196 -9.01 36.41 7.91
N THR A 197 -9.51 36.01 6.74
CA THR A 197 -9.60 36.88 5.56
C THR A 197 -10.77 37.86 5.71
N ILE A 198 -10.64 39.06 5.11
CA ILE A 198 -11.64 40.15 5.16
C ILE A 198 -12.87 39.84 4.28
N GLU A 199 -12.82 38.76 3.48
CA GLU A 199 -13.80 38.43 2.45
C GLU A 199 -15.12 37.82 2.98
N GLU A 200 -15.16 37.30 4.22
CA GLU A 200 -16.44 37.00 4.88
C GLU A 200 -17.08 38.31 5.34
N ALA A 201 -18.24 38.63 4.75
CA ALA A 201 -19.02 39.85 4.90
C ALA A 201 -18.73 40.70 6.17
N PRO A 202 -18.45 42.02 6.04
CA PRO A 202 -18.05 42.90 7.14
C PRO A 202 -19.09 43.06 8.26
N SER A 203 -20.32 42.56 8.06
CA SER A 203 -21.44 42.56 9.01
C SER A 203 -21.42 41.41 10.04
N ILE A 204 -20.61 40.37 9.81
CA ILE A 204 -20.53 39.20 10.70
C ILE A 204 -19.50 39.47 11.83
N SER A 205 -19.98 39.54 13.08
CA SER A 205 -19.21 39.53 14.32
C SER A 205 -18.10 38.48 14.26
N SER A 206 -16.90 38.88 14.67
CA SER A 206 -15.65 38.15 14.43
C SER A 206 -15.59 36.73 15.02
N LEU A 207 -16.40 36.44 16.03
CA LEU A 207 -16.48 35.12 16.68
C LEU A 207 -17.46 34.15 16.01
N PHE A 208 -18.34 34.62 15.13
CA PHE A 208 -19.42 33.84 14.51
C PHE A 208 -19.15 33.53 13.03
N ARG A 209 -17.88 33.35 12.69
CA ARG A 209 -17.44 33.06 11.31
C ARG A 209 -17.51 31.57 11.01
N PRO A 210 -18.26 31.13 9.98
CA PRO A 210 -18.28 29.73 9.57
C PRO A 210 -16.87 29.17 9.31
N ALA A 211 -15.95 29.95 8.73
CA ALA A 211 -14.58 29.53 8.49
C ALA A 211 -13.82 29.06 9.74
N ILE A 212 -14.05 29.67 10.92
CA ILE A 212 -13.34 29.28 12.16
C ILE A 212 -13.80 27.89 12.61
N LEU A 213 -15.11 27.65 12.59
CA LEU A 213 -15.67 26.34 12.96
C LEU A 213 -15.33 25.29 11.91
N GLU A 214 -15.33 25.65 10.63
CA GLU A 214 -14.89 24.77 9.54
C GLU A 214 -13.41 24.37 9.69
N ALA A 215 -12.54 25.31 10.10
CA ALA A 215 -11.14 25.02 10.38
C ALA A 215 -10.96 24.02 11.55
N CYS A 216 -11.90 23.96 12.50
CA CYS A 216 -11.91 22.90 13.53
C CYS A 216 -12.17 21.52 12.89
N PHE A 217 -13.08 21.44 11.92
CA PHE A 217 -13.36 20.20 11.18
C PHE A 217 -12.15 19.79 10.33
N GLN A 218 -11.56 20.74 9.60
CA GLN A 218 -10.38 20.52 8.77
C GLN A 218 -9.17 20.05 9.60
N THR A 219 -8.94 20.64 10.78
CA THR A 219 -7.85 20.21 11.67
C THR A 219 -8.08 18.83 12.27
N LEU A 220 -9.33 18.38 12.44
CA LEU A 220 -9.61 16.99 12.84
C LEU A 220 -9.25 16.01 11.72
N LEU A 221 -9.55 16.34 10.46
CA LEU A 221 -9.11 15.55 9.30
C LEU A 221 -7.57 15.50 9.22
N LEU A 222 -6.89 16.61 9.52
CA LEU A 222 -5.43 16.68 9.55
C LEU A 222 -4.81 15.89 10.72
N ALA A 223 -5.47 15.82 11.88
CA ALA A 223 -5.08 14.96 12.99
C ALA A 223 -5.22 13.48 12.61
N PHE A 224 -6.25 13.15 11.82
CA PHE A 224 -6.49 11.79 11.34
C PHE A 224 -5.49 11.33 10.28
N ALA A 225 -5.19 12.18 9.30
CA ALA A 225 -4.42 11.85 8.10
C ALA A 225 -3.36 12.92 7.77
N ALA A 226 -2.14 12.48 7.47
CA ALA A 226 -1.15 13.39 6.90
C ALA A 226 -1.50 13.72 5.44
N PRO A 227 -1.13 14.92 4.93
CA PRO A 227 -1.37 15.23 3.52
C PRO A 227 -0.83 14.12 2.62
N ARG A 228 -1.67 13.68 1.68
CA ARG A 228 -1.30 12.71 0.64
C ARG A 228 -0.93 11.30 1.12
N ASP A 229 -1.18 10.95 2.39
CA ASP A 229 -0.87 9.63 2.95
C ASP A 229 -1.86 8.50 2.57
N GLY A 230 -2.98 8.86 1.95
CA GLY A 230 -4.03 7.92 1.54
C GLY A 230 -4.90 7.39 2.69
N SER A 231 -4.75 7.93 3.91
CA SER A 231 -5.62 7.63 5.05
C SER A 231 -7.02 8.22 4.90
N LEU A 232 -7.16 9.31 4.13
CA LEU A 232 -8.47 9.82 3.68
C LEU A 232 -8.78 9.23 2.29
N TRP A 233 -9.58 8.16 2.25
CA TRP A 233 -10.00 7.51 0.99
C TRP A 233 -11.35 7.99 0.47
N THR A 234 -12.08 8.77 1.29
CA THR A 234 -13.41 9.29 0.98
C THR A 234 -13.67 10.56 1.79
N ILE A 235 -14.78 11.23 1.48
CA ILE A 235 -15.17 12.49 2.08
C ILE A 235 -15.79 12.24 3.45
N PHE A 236 -15.14 12.75 4.50
CA PHE A 236 -15.67 12.77 5.86
C PHE A 236 -16.34 14.10 6.14
N VAL A 237 -17.58 14.07 6.62
CA VAL A 237 -18.35 15.27 6.99
C VAL A 237 -18.80 15.19 8.45
N PRO A 238 -19.00 16.32 9.15
CA PRO A 238 -19.53 16.32 10.50
C PRO A 238 -20.96 15.77 10.53
N THR A 239 -21.23 14.83 11.44
CA THR A 239 -22.56 14.22 11.62
C THR A 239 -23.11 14.41 13.03
N GLN A 240 -22.25 14.56 14.02
CA GLN A 240 -22.64 14.83 15.40
C GLN A 240 -21.64 15.77 16.07
N ILE A 241 -22.13 16.61 16.98
CA ILE A 241 -21.32 17.40 17.91
C ILE A 241 -21.88 17.18 19.30
N GLY A 242 -21.08 16.61 20.20
CA GLY A 242 -21.47 16.40 21.59
C GLY A 242 -21.74 17.72 22.31
N ARG A 243 -20.78 18.66 22.22
CA ARG A 243 -20.89 20.00 22.81
C ARG A 243 -20.10 21.03 22.03
N LEU A 244 -20.69 22.19 21.77
CA LEU A 244 -20.03 23.38 21.21
C LEU A 244 -20.29 24.54 22.14
N THR A 245 -19.25 25.05 22.81
CA THR A 245 -19.34 26.18 23.73
C THR A 245 -18.58 27.37 23.14
N LEU A 246 -19.26 28.51 23.06
CA LEU A 246 -18.69 29.81 22.72
C LEU A 246 -18.56 30.68 23.96
N PHE A 247 -17.45 31.43 24.04
CA PHE A 247 -17.18 32.41 25.10
C PHE A 247 -17.13 33.83 24.51
N PRO A 248 -18.26 34.56 24.44
CA PRO A 248 -18.30 35.88 23.80
C PRO A 248 -17.47 36.93 24.55
N ASN A 249 -17.40 36.83 25.89
CA ASN A 249 -16.82 37.83 26.78
C ASN A 249 -15.31 37.62 27.07
N SER A 250 -14.66 36.64 26.43
CA SER A 250 -13.22 36.39 26.58
C SER A 250 -12.34 37.39 25.79
N SER A 251 -12.90 38.51 25.32
CA SER A 251 -12.16 39.58 24.63
C SER A 251 -12.36 40.90 25.37
N VAL A 252 -11.53 41.13 26.40
CA VAL A 252 -11.40 42.44 27.02
C VAL A 252 -10.82 43.40 25.97
N GLY A 253 -11.68 44.16 25.31
CA GLY A 253 -11.28 45.17 24.32
C GLY A 253 -11.70 44.81 22.89
N ILE A 254 -12.43 45.73 22.28
CA ILE A 254 -13.01 45.64 20.92
C ILE A 254 -11.89 45.71 19.86
N LYS A 255 -11.10 44.66 19.72
CA LYS A 255 -10.29 44.39 18.52
C LYS A 255 -10.38 42.91 18.18
N THR A 256 -10.80 42.64 16.95
CA THR A 256 -10.70 41.33 16.30
C THR A 256 -9.27 40.80 16.44
N PRO A 257 -9.04 39.57 16.95
CA PRO A 257 -7.70 39.00 16.94
C PRO A 257 -7.24 38.83 15.49
N ALA A 258 -6.01 39.26 15.20
CA ALA A 258 -5.44 39.15 13.85
C ALA A 258 -5.25 37.69 13.39
N SER A 259 -5.19 36.74 14.34
CA SER A 259 -5.18 35.31 14.08
C SER A 259 -5.72 34.51 15.27
N VAL A 260 -6.15 33.28 15.01
CA VAL A 260 -6.56 32.31 16.04
C VAL A 260 -5.77 31.02 15.89
N ALA A 261 -5.52 30.34 17.00
CA ALA A 261 -4.87 29.05 17.05
C ALA A 261 -5.88 27.96 17.38
N ILE A 262 -5.83 26.84 16.68
CA ILE A 262 -6.76 25.71 16.82
C ILE A 262 -5.94 24.50 17.23
N ASP A 263 -6.30 23.87 18.34
CA ASP A 263 -5.70 22.61 18.78
C ASP A 263 -6.77 21.52 18.76
N THR A 264 -6.48 20.44 18.05
CA THR A 264 -7.44 19.35 17.80
C THR A 264 -6.84 18.01 18.16
N HIS A 265 -7.56 17.23 18.96
CA HIS A 265 -7.17 15.92 19.45
C HIS A 265 -8.21 14.87 19.03
N LEU A 266 -7.76 13.85 18.28
CA LEU A 266 -8.58 12.71 17.90
C LEU A 266 -8.36 11.60 18.93
N TYR A 267 -9.42 11.17 19.61
CA TYR A 267 -9.31 10.12 20.63
C TYR A 267 -10.01 8.82 20.26
N GLU A 268 -10.84 8.82 19.21
CA GLU A 268 -11.56 7.62 18.77
C GLU A 268 -11.60 7.50 17.25
N TYR A 269 -11.30 6.30 16.74
CA TYR A 269 -11.58 5.89 15.38
C TYR A 269 -12.39 4.58 15.41
N THR A 270 -13.69 4.68 15.09
CA THR A 270 -14.55 3.52 14.89
C THR A 270 -14.38 3.00 13.48
N ALA A 271 -13.75 1.84 13.35
CA ALA A 271 -13.46 1.17 12.09
C ALA A 271 -14.69 0.51 11.42
N GLY A 272 -14.60 0.29 10.11
CA GLY A 272 -15.67 -0.26 9.25
C GLY A 272 -16.11 -1.70 9.58
N TYR A 273 -15.29 -2.50 10.27
CA TYR A 273 -15.72 -3.82 10.76
C TYR A 273 -16.68 -3.71 11.97
N LYS A 274 -16.68 -2.57 12.69
CA LYS A 274 -17.57 -2.29 13.83
C LYS A 274 -18.85 -1.55 13.43
N ALA A 275 -18.76 -0.68 12.43
CA ALA A 275 -19.88 0.15 11.98
C ALA A 275 -19.94 0.22 10.44
N ASP A 276 -21.13 0.39 9.86
CA ASP A 276 -21.29 0.48 8.39
C ASP A 276 -20.63 1.74 7.79
N LEU A 277 -20.63 2.83 8.56
CA LEU A 277 -19.86 4.04 8.28
C LEU A 277 -18.78 4.16 9.35
N PRO A 278 -17.49 4.10 9.00
CA PRO A 278 -16.43 4.37 9.96
C PRO A 278 -16.51 5.81 10.46
N MET A 279 -16.16 6.06 11.71
CA MET A 279 -16.30 7.37 12.34
C MET A 279 -14.98 7.79 12.99
N ILE A 280 -14.63 9.06 12.86
CA ILE A 280 -13.56 9.67 13.65
C ILE A 280 -14.17 10.64 14.64
N LYS A 281 -13.71 10.59 15.90
CA LYS A 281 -14.14 11.53 16.94
C LYS A 281 -12.96 12.25 17.56
N GLY A 282 -13.17 13.53 17.81
CA GLY A 282 -12.18 14.36 18.47
C GLY A 282 -12.77 15.61 19.09
N ASP A 283 -11.91 16.31 19.80
CA ASP A 283 -12.20 17.60 20.41
C ASP A 283 -11.32 18.66 19.76
N ALA A 284 -11.83 19.88 19.64
CA ALA A 284 -11.10 21.03 19.14
C ALA A 284 -11.27 22.23 20.08
N SER A 285 -10.19 22.99 20.28
CA SER A 285 -10.19 24.21 21.07
C SER A 285 -9.58 25.35 20.27
N VAL A 286 -10.27 26.49 20.23
CA VAL A 286 -9.84 27.69 19.51
C VAL A 286 -9.41 28.75 20.50
N TYR A 287 -8.22 29.28 20.32
CA TYR A 287 -7.60 30.28 21.18
C TYR A 287 -7.28 31.55 20.38
N SER A 288 -7.40 32.70 21.03
CA SER A 288 -6.83 33.95 20.51
C SER A 288 -5.31 33.83 20.45
N SER A 289 -4.70 34.08 19.28
CA SER A 289 -3.24 34.06 19.17
C SER A 289 -2.58 35.21 19.94
N GLU A 290 -3.30 36.30 20.18
CA GLU A 290 -2.80 37.48 20.89
C GLU A 290 -2.84 37.32 22.41
N THR A 291 -3.96 36.79 22.94
CA THR A 291 -4.20 36.70 24.39
C THR A 291 -4.02 35.30 24.96
N GLY A 292 -3.95 34.26 24.12
CA GLY A 292 -3.90 32.86 24.55
C GLY A 292 -5.18 32.35 25.22
N GLN A 293 -6.25 33.17 25.24
CA GLN A 293 -7.53 32.84 25.86
C GLN A 293 -8.39 31.97 24.94
N LEU A 294 -9.08 31.01 25.54
CA LEU A 294 -10.04 30.13 24.87
C LEU A 294 -11.27 30.91 24.40
N GLN A 295 -11.65 30.74 23.14
CA GLN A 295 -12.80 31.38 22.50
C GLN A 295 -13.91 30.39 22.15
N ILE A 296 -13.52 29.20 21.66
CA ILE A 296 -14.44 28.13 21.25
C ILE A 296 -13.93 26.82 21.81
N ARG A 297 -14.82 26.01 22.38
CA ARG A 297 -14.56 24.61 22.71
C ARG A 297 -15.56 23.73 21.99
N LEU A 298 -15.05 22.73 21.27
CA LEU A 298 -15.81 21.75 20.54
C LEU A 298 -15.45 20.37 21.08
N GLU A 299 -16.41 19.67 21.68
CA GLU A 299 -16.25 18.36 22.29
C GLU A 299 -17.12 17.32 21.58
N GLY A 300 -16.58 16.14 21.34
CA GLY A 300 -17.30 15.04 20.71
C GLY A 300 -17.72 15.34 19.27
N LEU A 301 -16.87 16.04 18.50
CA LEU A 301 -17.08 16.19 17.07
C LEU A 301 -16.91 14.82 16.41
N THR A 302 -17.97 14.34 15.76
CA THR A 302 -17.97 13.08 15.01
C THR A 302 -18.04 13.36 13.51
N MET A 303 -17.03 12.88 12.77
CA MET A 303 -17.03 12.93 11.30
C MET A 303 -17.17 11.52 10.72
N SER A 304 -17.99 11.40 9.68
CA SER A 304 -18.35 10.13 9.03
C SER A 304 -18.36 10.29 7.51
N PRO A 305 -18.11 9.21 6.75
CA PRO A 305 -18.26 9.23 5.30
C PRO A 305 -19.68 9.54 4.84
N ILE A 306 -19.80 10.22 3.70
CA ILE A 306 -21.11 10.47 3.06
C ILE A 306 -21.78 9.16 2.61
N ALA A 307 -20.99 8.15 2.26
CA ALA A 307 -21.48 6.85 1.79
C ALA A 307 -20.61 5.69 2.30
N PRO A 308 -21.16 4.46 2.40
CA PRO A 308 -20.39 3.26 2.72
C PRO A 308 -19.27 3.01 1.70
N SER A 309 -18.14 2.53 2.19
CA SER A 309 -16.97 2.26 1.33
C SER A 309 -17.16 0.95 0.55
N THR A 310 -16.70 0.96 -0.70
CA THR A 310 -16.77 -0.18 -1.64
C THR A 310 -15.40 -0.80 -1.87
N GLU A 311 -15.36 -2.01 -2.45
CA GLU A 311 -14.10 -2.70 -2.80
C GLU A 311 -13.21 -1.90 -3.78
N ARG A 312 -13.79 -1.00 -4.59
CA ARG A 312 -13.03 -0.10 -5.46
C ARG A 312 -12.17 0.92 -4.69
N GLN A 313 -12.45 1.12 -3.40
CA GLN A 313 -11.72 2.05 -2.53
C GLN A 313 -10.77 1.31 -1.57
N ASP A 314 -10.61 -0.01 -1.76
CA ASP A 314 -9.67 -0.81 -0.99
C ASP A 314 -8.24 -0.43 -1.34
N LYS A 315 -7.40 -0.38 -0.32
CA LYS A 315 -5.96 -0.22 -0.50
C LYS A 315 -5.32 -1.61 -0.53
N ARG A 316 -4.58 -1.92 -1.60
CA ARG A 316 -3.89 -3.21 -1.76
C ARG A 316 -2.44 -3.13 -1.26
N LEU A 317 -2.28 -2.70 0.00
CA LEU A 317 -0.99 -2.41 0.64
C LEU A 317 0.00 -3.59 0.64
N TYR A 318 -0.50 -4.78 0.95
CA TYR A 318 0.30 -5.96 1.22
C TYR A 318 0.52 -6.80 -0.03
N LEU A 319 1.77 -7.18 -0.21
CA LEU A 319 2.26 -8.05 -1.26
C LEU A 319 3.00 -9.23 -0.62
N LYS A 320 3.02 -10.36 -1.33
CA LYS A 320 3.75 -11.56 -0.94
C LYS A 320 4.52 -12.13 -2.12
N LYS A 321 5.72 -12.64 -1.86
CA LYS A 321 6.52 -13.37 -2.85
C LYS A 321 6.08 -14.83 -2.87
N THR A 322 5.62 -15.30 -4.02
CA THR A 322 5.17 -16.68 -4.23
C THR A 322 6.06 -17.37 -5.24
N TRP A 323 6.59 -18.54 -4.89
CA TRP A 323 7.35 -19.40 -5.80
C TRP A 323 6.45 -20.53 -6.28
N LEU A 324 6.36 -20.73 -7.59
CA LEU A 324 5.69 -21.89 -8.18
C LEU A 324 6.62 -22.58 -9.19
N PRO A 325 6.43 -23.89 -9.42
CA PRO A 325 7.16 -24.60 -10.45
C PRO A 325 6.99 -23.92 -11.80
N ASP A 326 8.08 -23.84 -12.57
CA ASP A 326 8.01 -23.41 -13.94
C ASP A 326 7.30 -24.49 -14.77
N ILE A 327 6.32 -24.07 -15.58
CA ILE A 327 5.59 -24.96 -16.49
C ILE A 327 6.52 -25.66 -17.49
N LEU A 328 7.67 -25.05 -17.79
CA LEU A 328 8.67 -25.57 -18.71
C LEU A 328 9.62 -26.60 -18.09
N SER A 329 9.50 -26.88 -16.79
CA SER A 329 10.32 -27.90 -16.14
C SER A 329 9.94 -29.31 -16.64
N ARG A 330 10.96 -30.09 -17.09
CA ARG A 330 10.81 -31.41 -17.76
C ARG A 330 9.74 -32.35 -17.14
N PRO A 331 9.60 -32.53 -15.80
CA PRO A 331 8.62 -33.47 -15.27
C PRO A 331 7.15 -32.98 -15.29
N VAL A 332 6.88 -31.68 -15.52
CA VAL A 332 5.50 -31.16 -15.57
C VAL A 332 4.84 -31.48 -16.92
N LEU A 333 5.62 -31.42 -18.00
CA LEU A 333 5.16 -31.69 -19.37
C LEU A 333 5.42 -33.13 -19.85
N GLU A 334 6.29 -33.91 -19.17
CA GLU A 334 6.35 -35.37 -19.36
C GLU A 334 5.04 -36.09 -18.97
N GLN A 335 4.07 -35.35 -18.42
CA GLN A 335 2.65 -35.69 -18.54
C GLN A 335 2.07 -35.35 -19.92
N GLY A 336 2.73 -35.80 -21.00
CA GLY A 336 2.07 -36.13 -22.28
C GLY A 336 0.91 -37.13 -22.12
N LYS A 337 0.66 -37.57 -20.88
CA LYS A 337 -0.50 -38.29 -20.37
C LYS A 337 -1.75 -37.47 -20.07
N LEU A 338 -1.82 -36.16 -20.35
CA LEU A 338 -3.12 -35.43 -20.26
C LEU A 338 -4.18 -36.05 -21.19
N VAL A 339 -3.75 -36.60 -22.33
CA VAL A 339 -4.56 -37.41 -23.25
C VAL A 339 -5.08 -38.68 -22.56
N SER A 340 -4.25 -39.38 -21.77
CA SER A 340 -4.64 -40.60 -21.03
C SER A 340 -5.50 -40.34 -19.78
N CYS A 341 -5.54 -39.11 -19.26
CA CYS A 341 -6.28 -38.78 -18.05
C CYS A 341 -7.81 -38.86 -18.25
N TYR A 342 -8.29 -38.57 -19.47
CA TYR A 342 -9.72 -38.72 -19.78
C TYR A 342 -10.15 -40.19 -19.84
N GLU A 343 -9.31 -41.06 -20.40
CA GLU A 343 -9.62 -42.49 -20.56
C GLU A 343 -9.49 -43.30 -19.27
N SER A 344 -8.63 -42.88 -18.32
CA SER A 344 -8.33 -43.67 -17.11
C SER A 344 -8.77 -43.06 -15.78
N LEU A 345 -8.96 -41.74 -15.67
CA LEU A 345 -9.17 -41.02 -14.39
C LEU A 345 -10.48 -40.20 -14.33
N GLY A 346 -11.19 -40.00 -15.44
CA GLY A 346 -12.49 -39.33 -15.52
C GLY A 346 -12.45 -37.79 -15.58
N LEU A 347 -13.60 -37.17 -15.93
CA LEU A 347 -13.77 -35.73 -16.22
C LEU A 347 -13.26 -34.77 -15.13
N SER A 348 -13.38 -35.13 -13.84
CA SER A 348 -12.95 -34.27 -12.74
C SER A 348 -11.44 -34.12 -12.66
N HIS A 349 -10.67 -35.18 -12.90
CA HIS A 349 -9.20 -35.13 -12.85
C HIS A 349 -8.61 -34.34 -14.02
N ALA A 350 -9.25 -34.39 -15.18
CA ALA A 350 -8.83 -33.57 -16.32
C ALA A 350 -9.05 -32.07 -16.07
N HIS A 351 -10.20 -31.68 -15.50
CA HIS A 351 -10.42 -30.30 -15.08
C HIS A 351 -9.37 -29.83 -14.07
N THR A 352 -9.01 -30.66 -13.09
CA THR A 352 -7.94 -30.34 -12.13
C THR A 352 -6.59 -30.16 -12.82
N SER A 353 -6.26 -31.01 -13.78
CA SER A 353 -4.98 -30.94 -14.51
C SER A 353 -4.89 -29.68 -15.36
N ILE A 354 -5.98 -29.32 -16.06
CA ILE A 354 -6.08 -28.05 -16.80
C ILE A 354 -5.93 -26.88 -15.85
N LEU A 355 -6.62 -26.90 -14.69
CA LEU A 355 -6.53 -25.83 -13.70
C LEU A 355 -5.10 -25.64 -13.17
N VAL A 356 -4.39 -26.73 -12.87
CA VAL A 356 -2.99 -26.68 -12.45
C VAL A 356 -2.10 -26.11 -13.55
N ALA A 357 -2.24 -26.57 -14.80
CA ALA A 357 -1.46 -26.06 -15.93
C ALA A 357 -1.74 -24.57 -16.18
N THR A 358 -3.01 -24.17 -16.17
CA THR A 358 -3.42 -22.77 -16.29
C THR A 358 -2.87 -21.92 -15.16
N ARG A 359 -2.85 -22.42 -13.92
CA ARG A 359 -2.23 -21.72 -12.77
C ARG A 359 -0.73 -21.51 -12.95
N LEU A 360 0.00 -22.52 -13.42
CA LEU A 360 1.45 -22.39 -13.66
C LEU A 360 1.74 -21.44 -14.83
N LEU A 361 0.93 -21.51 -15.89
CA LEU A 361 1.00 -20.60 -17.02
C LEU A 361 0.69 -19.16 -16.62
N SER A 362 -0.37 -18.94 -15.85
CA SER A 362 -0.74 -17.60 -15.36
C SER A 362 0.25 -17.08 -14.34
N HIS A 363 0.93 -17.94 -13.58
CA HIS A 363 2.04 -17.49 -12.75
C HIS A 363 3.20 -16.96 -13.60
N ARG A 364 3.56 -17.68 -14.68
CA ARG A 364 4.64 -17.25 -15.58
C ARG A 364 4.28 -16.00 -16.40
N TYR A 365 3.12 -15.99 -17.02
CA TYR A 365 2.68 -14.96 -17.96
C TYR A 365 1.50 -14.16 -17.38
N ALA A 366 1.63 -12.83 -17.37
CA ALA A 366 0.54 -11.93 -17.03
C ALA A 366 -0.31 -11.57 -18.26
N LYS A 367 -1.56 -11.14 -18.05
CA LYS A 367 -2.51 -10.70 -19.09
C LYS A 367 -2.73 -11.72 -20.22
N LEU A 368 -2.85 -13.01 -19.86
CA LEU A 368 -3.07 -14.10 -20.81
C LEU A 368 -4.30 -13.87 -21.69
N LYS A 369 -4.13 -14.00 -23.01
CA LYS A 369 -5.22 -14.10 -23.98
C LYS A 369 -5.53 -15.56 -24.23
N ILE A 370 -6.69 -16.00 -23.77
CA ILE A 370 -7.09 -17.41 -23.77
C ILE A 370 -8.18 -17.64 -24.80
N LEU A 371 -8.00 -18.67 -25.63
CA LEU A 371 -9.02 -19.20 -26.52
C LEU A 371 -9.40 -20.61 -26.06
N GLN A 372 -10.64 -20.80 -25.63
CA GLN A 372 -11.21 -22.13 -25.39
C GLN A 372 -12.04 -22.54 -26.59
N ILE A 373 -11.78 -23.73 -27.11
CA ILE A 373 -12.52 -24.34 -28.21
C ILE A 373 -13.33 -25.50 -27.64
N GLY A 374 -14.65 -25.44 -27.83
CA GLY A 374 -15.61 -26.38 -27.27
C GLY A 374 -16.33 -25.82 -26.04
N ALA A 375 -17.62 -25.55 -26.19
CA ALA A 375 -18.49 -25.01 -25.15
C ALA A 375 -19.08 -26.13 -24.27
N SER A 376 -18.23 -26.87 -23.55
CA SER A 376 -18.64 -28.12 -22.86
C SER A 376 -18.83 -28.02 -21.33
N SER A 377 -18.10 -27.15 -20.60
CA SER A 377 -18.11 -27.17 -19.12
C SER A 377 -18.09 -25.78 -18.47
N ILE A 378 -19.24 -25.37 -17.90
CA ILE A 378 -19.37 -24.10 -17.13
C ILE A 378 -18.57 -24.14 -15.83
N LYS A 379 -18.50 -25.30 -15.18
CA LYS A 379 -17.74 -25.46 -13.93
C LYS A 379 -16.26 -25.20 -14.16
N LEU A 380 -15.72 -25.67 -15.28
CA LEU A 380 -14.34 -25.41 -15.67
C LEU A 380 -14.12 -23.93 -15.96
N VAL A 381 -15.00 -23.30 -16.77
CA VAL A 381 -14.91 -21.86 -17.08
C VAL A 381 -14.90 -21.02 -15.80
N ARG A 382 -15.81 -21.27 -14.85
CA ARG A 382 -15.83 -20.57 -13.56
C ARG A 382 -14.55 -20.79 -12.75
N ALA A 383 -14.07 -22.03 -12.69
CA ALA A 383 -12.83 -22.34 -11.99
C ALA A 383 -11.62 -21.65 -12.62
N LEU A 384 -11.54 -21.61 -13.96
CA LEU A 384 -10.48 -20.93 -14.70
C LEU A 384 -10.52 -19.42 -14.48
N CYS A 385 -11.68 -18.79 -14.61
CA CYS A 385 -11.81 -17.35 -14.34
C CYS A 385 -11.44 -16.99 -12.89
N HIS A 386 -11.84 -17.83 -11.93
CA HIS A 386 -11.47 -17.63 -10.52
C HIS A 386 -9.96 -17.79 -10.29
N GLU A 387 -9.33 -18.81 -10.89
CA GLU A 387 -7.89 -19.09 -10.71
C GLU A 387 -7.01 -18.06 -11.43
N LEU A 388 -7.41 -17.63 -12.62
CA LEU A 388 -6.68 -16.63 -13.40
C LEU A 388 -6.78 -15.25 -12.76
N GLY A 389 -7.94 -14.88 -12.23
CA GLY A 389 -8.16 -13.57 -11.63
C GLY A 389 -7.66 -12.44 -12.53
N ASN A 390 -6.76 -11.60 -11.99
CA ASN A 390 -6.19 -10.46 -12.72
C ASN A 390 -5.16 -10.85 -13.79
N ALA A 391 -4.64 -12.08 -13.78
CA ALA A 391 -3.73 -12.55 -14.83
C ALA A 391 -4.45 -12.79 -16.17
N MET A 392 -5.78 -12.77 -16.19
CA MET A 392 -6.59 -12.90 -17.40
C MET A 392 -6.64 -11.57 -18.16
N GLY A 393 -6.06 -11.52 -19.36
CA GLY A 393 -6.19 -10.36 -20.26
C GLY A 393 -7.49 -10.42 -21.06
N SER A 394 -7.77 -11.56 -21.69
CA SER A 394 -9.02 -11.82 -22.39
C SER A 394 -9.34 -13.31 -22.40
N TYR A 395 -10.63 -13.65 -22.30
CA TYR A 395 -11.08 -15.04 -22.44
C TYR A 395 -12.10 -15.11 -23.57
N THR A 396 -11.78 -15.89 -24.60
CA THR A 396 -12.67 -16.14 -25.73
C THR A 396 -13.10 -17.61 -25.74
N ILE A 397 -14.41 -17.86 -25.81
CA ILE A 397 -14.98 -19.19 -25.99
C ILE A 397 -15.47 -19.31 -27.44
N ALA A 398 -15.00 -20.34 -28.12
CA ALA A 398 -15.33 -20.66 -29.49
C ALA A 398 -15.96 -22.06 -29.62
N ASP A 399 -16.98 -22.20 -30.45
CA ASP A 399 -17.59 -23.50 -30.79
C ASP A 399 -18.19 -23.44 -32.20
N ALA A 400 -18.17 -24.56 -32.92
CA ALA A 400 -18.78 -24.66 -34.26
C ALA A 400 -20.32 -24.56 -34.20
N SER A 401 -20.92 -24.87 -33.04
CA SER A 401 -22.37 -24.78 -32.82
C SER A 401 -22.75 -23.44 -32.19
N GLY A 402 -23.37 -22.56 -32.99
CA GLY A 402 -23.96 -21.32 -32.47
C GLY A 402 -25.00 -21.53 -31.36
N ARG A 403 -25.67 -22.69 -31.33
CA ARG A 403 -26.60 -23.05 -30.23
C ARG A 403 -25.85 -23.31 -28.92
N ALA A 404 -24.69 -23.98 -28.97
CA ALA A 404 -23.90 -24.27 -27.78
C ALA A 404 -23.32 -22.99 -27.17
N ILE A 405 -22.88 -22.05 -28.01
CA ILE A 405 -22.44 -20.71 -27.58
C ILE A 405 -23.57 -19.95 -26.88
N GLU A 406 -24.77 -19.88 -27.47
CA GLU A 406 -25.88 -19.15 -26.88
C GLU A 406 -26.37 -19.78 -25.57
N ASP A 407 -26.34 -21.11 -25.46
CA ASP A 407 -26.65 -21.83 -24.22
C ASP A 407 -25.63 -21.55 -23.11
N MET A 408 -24.33 -21.49 -23.45
CA MET A 408 -23.28 -21.18 -22.50
C MET A 408 -23.32 -19.71 -22.05
N ARG A 409 -23.53 -18.78 -23.00
CA ARG A 409 -23.69 -17.35 -22.73
C ARG A 409 -24.84 -17.07 -21.77
N ARG A 410 -26.02 -17.67 -22.02
CA ARG A 410 -27.19 -17.53 -21.13
C ARG A 410 -26.93 -18.03 -19.70
N ARG A 411 -26.09 -19.05 -19.53
CA ARG A 411 -25.79 -19.62 -18.21
C ARG A 411 -24.69 -18.88 -17.45
N LEU A 412 -23.79 -18.18 -18.15
CA LEU A 412 -22.70 -17.41 -17.57
C LEU A 412 -23.06 -15.93 -17.35
N ILE A 413 -24.16 -15.43 -17.92
CA ILE A 413 -24.57 -14.01 -17.80
C ILE A 413 -24.80 -13.56 -16.34
N VAL A 414 -25.16 -14.49 -15.45
CA VAL A 414 -25.38 -14.23 -14.03
C VAL A 414 -24.07 -13.96 -13.28
N ASP A 415 -22.95 -14.44 -13.83
CA ASP A 415 -21.64 -14.39 -13.19
C ASP A 415 -20.83 -13.12 -13.55
N ASP A 416 -21.33 -12.27 -14.46
CA ASP A 416 -20.70 -11.03 -14.96
C ASP A 416 -19.21 -11.19 -15.34
N LEU A 417 -18.87 -12.34 -15.93
CA LEU A 417 -17.49 -12.68 -16.30
C LEU A 417 -17.11 -12.01 -17.64
N PRO A 418 -15.86 -11.50 -17.77
CA PRO A 418 -15.40 -10.82 -18.99
C PRO A 418 -15.01 -11.84 -20.08
N ILE A 419 -16.00 -12.56 -20.60
CA ILE A 419 -15.83 -13.62 -21.60
C ILE A 419 -16.43 -13.18 -22.94
N GLN A 420 -15.64 -13.33 -24.00
CA GLN A 420 -16.07 -13.15 -25.39
C GLN A 420 -16.53 -14.48 -25.97
N PHE A 421 -17.54 -14.46 -26.82
CA PHE A 421 -18.13 -15.65 -27.43
C PHE A 421 -18.08 -15.53 -28.94
N ILE A 422 -17.55 -16.54 -29.62
CA ILE A 422 -17.40 -16.59 -31.08
C ILE A 422 -17.93 -17.92 -31.60
N VAL A 423 -18.62 -17.91 -32.74
CA VAL A 423 -18.95 -19.15 -33.46
C VAL A 423 -17.83 -19.39 -34.45
N LEU A 424 -17.07 -20.46 -34.27
CA LEU A 424 -15.85 -20.73 -35.04
C LEU A 424 -15.76 -22.22 -35.37
N ASP A 425 -15.59 -22.54 -36.65
CA ASP A 425 -15.33 -23.89 -37.14
C ASP A 425 -13.91 -23.97 -37.70
N ILE A 426 -12.99 -24.46 -36.85
CA ILE A 426 -11.54 -24.43 -37.12
C ILE A 426 -11.15 -25.35 -38.28
N ALA A 427 -11.89 -26.44 -38.49
CA ALA A 427 -11.65 -27.35 -39.62
C ALA A 427 -11.89 -26.64 -40.97
N ARG A 428 -12.89 -25.74 -41.03
CA ARG A 428 -13.19 -24.95 -42.22
C ARG A 428 -12.21 -23.79 -42.45
N GLU A 429 -11.71 -23.16 -41.39
CA GLU A 429 -10.72 -22.07 -41.54
C GLU A 429 -9.34 -22.58 -41.98
N ALA A 430 -8.90 -23.74 -41.49
CA ALA A 430 -7.63 -24.33 -41.91
C ALA A 430 -7.60 -24.79 -43.38
N GLU A 431 -8.76 -25.15 -43.95
CA GLU A 431 -8.90 -25.52 -45.37
C GLU A 431 -8.95 -24.31 -46.33
N THR A 432 -9.16 -23.10 -45.81
CA THR A 432 -9.37 -21.88 -46.62
C THR A 432 -8.16 -20.95 -46.66
N SER A 433 -7.08 -21.27 -45.94
CA SER A 433 -5.82 -20.53 -45.95
C SER A 433 -4.91 -20.95 -47.12
N ASP A 434 -5.33 -20.64 -48.36
CA ASP A 434 -4.42 -20.53 -49.51
C ASP A 434 -3.80 -19.11 -49.55
N GLU A 435 -2.53 -19.02 -49.96
CA GLU A 435 -1.55 -17.92 -49.79
C GLU A 435 -1.89 -16.50 -50.32
N SER A 436 -3.16 -16.14 -50.57
CA SER A 436 -3.48 -14.83 -51.17
C SER A 436 -4.73 -14.10 -50.63
N ALA A 437 -5.23 -14.42 -49.43
CA ALA A 437 -6.36 -13.71 -48.84
C ALA A 437 -6.02 -13.01 -47.51
N SER A 438 -6.32 -11.72 -47.46
CA SER A 438 -6.24 -10.85 -46.28
C SER A 438 -7.04 -11.38 -45.09
N VAL A 439 -6.36 -11.48 -43.94
CA VAL A 439 -6.87 -11.41 -42.54
C VAL A 439 -8.31 -11.92 -42.36
N GLY A 440 -8.46 -13.20 -42.02
CA GLY A 440 -9.70 -13.75 -41.46
C GLY A 440 -10.00 -13.19 -40.06
N PRO A 441 -11.23 -13.41 -39.53
CA PRO A 441 -11.71 -12.77 -38.31
C PRO A 441 -11.04 -13.24 -36.99
N THR A 442 -10.19 -14.26 -37.02
CA THR A 442 -9.42 -14.73 -35.85
C THR A 442 -7.99 -15.09 -36.25
N ASP A 443 -7.04 -14.18 -36.04
CA ASP A 443 -5.61 -14.53 -36.05
C ASP A 443 -5.33 -15.43 -34.84
N LEU A 444 -5.21 -16.75 -35.07
CA LEU A 444 -4.91 -17.72 -34.01
C LEU A 444 -3.55 -17.43 -33.33
N GLY A 445 -2.62 -16.75 -34.03
CA GLY A 445 -1.35 -16.28 -33.46
C GLY A 445 -1.51 -15.13 -32.45
N SER A 446 -2.71 -14.58 -32.30
CA SER A 446 -3.01 -13.51 -31.36
C SER A 446 -3.30 -13.99 -29.93
N PHE A 447 -3.53 -15.30 -29.72
CA PHE A 447 -3.79 -15.90 -28.41
C PHE A 447 -2.53 -16.51 -27.79
N ASP A 448 -2.39 -16.39 -26.47
CA ASP A 448 -1.23 -16.90 -25.75
C ASP A 448 -1.47 -18.34 -25.23
N LEU A 449 -2.74 -18.73 -25.04
CA LEU A 449 -3.15 -20.06 -24.61
C LEU A 449 -4.38 -20.55 -25.38
N ILE A 450 -4.31 -21.78 -25.90
CA ILE A 450 -5.43 -22.46 -26.55
C ILE A 450 -5.81 -23.71 -25.75
N ILE A 451 -7.07 -23.80 -25.35
CA ILE A 451 -7.66 -24.93 -24.61
C ILE A 451 -8.62 -25.66 -25.55
N LEU A 452 -8.31 -26.90 -25.92
CA LEU A 452 -9.17 -27.72 -26.78
C LEU A 452 -10.00 -28.69 -25.94
N LEU A 453 -11.33 -28.67 -26.10
CA LEU A 453 -12.29 -29.56 -25.44
C LEU A 453 -13.26 -30.16 -26.48
N GLY A 454 -13.13 -31.45 -26.84
CA GLY A 454 -14.05 -32.07 -27.81
C GLY A 454 -13.80 -33.55 -28.11
N PRO A 455 -14.66 -34.21 -28.91
CA PRO A 455 -14.44 -35.58 -29.40
C PRO A 455 -13.45 -35.62 -30.59
N PRO A 456 -12.66 -36.71 -30.76
CA PRO A 456 -11.50 -36.79 -31.66
C PRO A 456 -11.80 -36.64 -33.16
N GLN A 457 -13.05 -36.83 -33.55
CA GLN A 457 -13.48 -36.92 -34.95
C GLN A 457 -13.52 -35.58 -35.71
N ARG A 458 -13.15 -34.44 -35.08
CA ARG A 458 -13.29 -33.09 -35.67
C ARG A 458 -12.00 -32.27 -35.82
N ILE A 459 -10.83 -32.81 -35.49
CA ILE A 459 -9.56 -32.07 -35.52
C ILE A 459 -8.46 -32.95 -36.15
N ASP A 460 -8.34 -32.94 -37.48
CA ASP A 460 -7.35 -33.73 -38.25
C ASP A 460 -5.89 -33.19 -38.13
N LEU A 461 -5.64 -32.12 -37.37
CA LEU A 461 -4.37 -31.38 -37.37
C LEU A 461 -3.38 -31.71 -36.24
N LEU A 462 -3.73 -32.59 -35.30
CA LEU A 462 -2.80 -33.07 -34.26
C LEU A 462 -2.85 -34.61 -34.26
N GLN A 463 -1.69 -35.24 -34.39
CA GLN A 463 -1.46 -36.66 -34.70
C GLN A 463 -2.56 -37.63 -34.20
N ARG A 464 -3.11 -38.42 -35.14
CA ARG A 464 -4.11 -39.47 -34.91
C ARG A 464 -3.64 -40.49 -33.88
N ASP A 465 -4.43 -40.69 -32.83
CA ASP A 465 -4.48 -41.97 -32.10
C ASP A 465 -5.76 -42.73 -32.56
N PRO A 466 -5.69 -43.93 -33.16
CA PRO A 466 -6.81 -44.48 -33.93
C PRO A 466 -7.95 -45.15 -33.15
N GLU A 467 -7.92 -45.24 -31.80
CA GLU A 467 -8.79 -46.18 -31.08
C GLU A 467 -9.65 -45.64 -29.91
N GLY A 468 -9.81 -44.32 -29.72
CA GLY A 468 -10.60 -43.78 -28.58
C GLY A 468 -11.86 -42.99 -28.99
N ASP A 469 -13.06 -43.44 -28.63
CA ASP A 469 -14.35 -42.71 -28.79
C ASP A 469 -14.66 -41.75 -27.60
N SER A 470 -13.64 -41.40 -26.80
CA SER A 470 -13.78 -40.60 -25.56
C SER A 470 -13.49 -39.11 -25.79
N PRO A 471 -14.14 -38.18 -25.05
CA PRO A 471 -13.77 -36.76 -25.09
C PRO A 471 -12.34 -36.58 -24.56
N PHE A 472 -11.54 -35.76 -25.24
CA PHE A 472 -10.14 -35.50 -24.88
C PHE A 472 -9.92 -34.00 -24.64
N ALA A 473 -8.90 -33.65 -23.86
CA ALA A 473 -8.42 -32.28 -23.71
C ALA A 473 -6.94 -32.19 -24.07
N VAL A 474 -6.62 -31.26 -24.95
CA VAL A 474 -5.24 -30.97 -25.35
C VAL A 474 -4.94 -29.52 -25.00
N LEU A 475 -3.86 -29.34 -24.25
CA LEU A 475 -3.21 -28.06 -24.02
C LEU A 475 -1.99 -28.03 -24.93
N SER A 476 -1.99 -27.16 -25.94
CA SER A 476 -0.86 -27.02 -26.86
C SER A 476 -0.40 -25.57 -26.94
N GLN A 477 0.90 -25.38 -26.88
CA GLN A 477 1.55 -24.09 -27.17
C GLN A 477 2.07 -24.17 -28.61
N ALA A 478 2.00 -23.08 -29.37
CA ALA A 478 2.66 -23.01 -30.68
C ALA A 478 4.18 -23.21 -30.52
N VAL A 479 4.80 -24.04 -31.37
CA VAL A 479 6.23 -24.39 -31.32
C VAL A 479 6.85 -24.17 -32.69
N ASP A 480 7.99 -23.50 -32.72
CA ASP A 480 8.92 -23.46 -33.86
C ASP A 480 10.27 -24.12 -33.47
N ASN A 481 11.24 -24.13 -34.39
CA ASN A 481 12.56 -24.70 -34.13
C ASN A 481 13.28 -24.04 -32.93
N GLN A 482 13.03 -22.76 -32.67
CA GLN A 482 13.61 -22.03 -31.55
C GLN A 482 12.97 -22.43 -30.22
N ILE A 483 11.64 -22.52 -30.15
CA ILE A 483 10.91 -22.99 -28.97
C ILE A 483 11.24 -24.48 -28.67
N SER A 484 11.42 -25.30 -29.72
CA SER A 484 11.88 -26.69 -29.56
C SER A 484 13.28 -26.75 -28.95
N PHE A 485 14.19 -25.89 -29.42
CA PHE A 485 15.52 -25.74 -28.83
C PHE A 485 15.47 -25.30 -27.36
N LEU A 486 14.70 -24.26 -27.04
CA LEU A 486 14.58 -23.73 -25.69
C LEU A 486 13.98 -24.73 -24.69
N LYS A 487 13.09 -25.62 -25.15
CA LYS A 487 12.55 -26.72 -24.33
C LYS A 487 13.63 -27.74 -23.96
N ALA A 488 14.45 -28.18 -24.91
CA ALA A 488 15.50 -29.18 -24.69
C ALA A 488 16.85 -28.78 -25.36
N PRO A 489 17.59 -27.80 -24.80
CA PRO A 489 18.73 -27.18 -25.47
C PRO A 489 19.91 -28.13 -25.75
N LEU A 490 20.10 -29.16 -24.91
CA LEU A 490 21.16 -30.15 -25.06
C LEU A 490 20.80 -31.29 -26.03
N ASP A 491 19.52 -31.48 -26.31
CA ASP A 491 18.99 -32.60 -27.09
C ASP A 491 18.60 -32.17 -28.52
N SER A 492 18.76 -30.89 -28.86
CA SER A 492 18.28 -30.28 -30.10
C SER A 492 19.39 -29.51 -30.84
N THR A 493 19.22 -29.32 -32.14
CA THR A 493 20.15 -28.52 -32.95
C THR A 493 19.86 -27.03 -32.75
N PRO A 494 20.87 -26.21 -32.39
CA PRO A 494 20.64 -24.78 -32.19
C PRO A 494 20.25 -24.11 -33.51
N PRO A 495 19.27 -23.19 -33.50
CA PRO A 495 18.85 -22.47 -34.70
C PRO A 495 19.89 -21.43 -35.17
N PHE A 496 20.89 -21.10 -34.34
CA PHE A 496 21.99 -20.18 -34.63
C PHE A 496 23.32 -20.75 -34.09
N PRO A 497 24.42 -20.75 -34.86
CA PRO A 497 25.74 -21.10 -34.33
C PRO A 497 26.35 -19.91 -33.59
N SER A 498 26.42 -19.96 -32.26
CA SER A 498 27.17 -18.95 -31.48
C SER A 498 28.67 -19.12 -31.73
N ARG A 499 29.33 -18.03 -32.18
CA ARG A 499 30.77 -18.00 -32.51
C ARG A 499 31.58 -17.04 -31.63
N GLY A 500 30.95 -16.32 -30.70
CA GLY A 500 31.66 -15.40 -29.82
C GLY A 500 32.32 -16.09 -28.63
N THR A 501 32.81 -15.28 -27.69
CA THR A 501 33.63 -15.75 -26.58
C THR A 501 32.79 -15.86 -25.30
N LEU A 502 32.83 -17.02 -24.65
CA LEU A 502 32.21 -17.29 -23.36
C LEU A 502 33.23 -17.16 -22.24
N LEU A 503 32.93 -16.35 -21.23
CA LEU A 503 33.70 -16.27 -20.00
C LEU A 503 33.06 -17.10 -18.89
N ILE A 504 33.80 -18.05 -18.31
CA ILE A 504 33.40 -18.78 -17.10
C ILE A 504 34.26 -18.32 -15.93
N ILE A 505 33.63 -17.91 -14.83
CA ILE A 505 34.32 -17.40 -13.64
C ILE A 505 34.07 -18.34 -12.44
N GLY A 506 35.13 -18.80 -11.79
CA GLY A 506 35.11 -19.69 -10.63
C GLY A 506 36.06 -20.88 -10.78
N GLY A 507 35.91 -21.88 -9.90
CA GLY A 507 36.75 -23.08 -9.87
C GLY A 507 37.97 -22.94 -8.98
N ILE A 508 37.88 -22.17 -7.89
CA ILE A 508 38.91 -22.15 -6.83
C ILE A 508 38.88 -23.48 -6.07
N LEU A 509 37.68 -24.00 -5.79
CA LEU A 509 37.49 -25.30 -5.17
C LEU A 509 37.51 -26.40 -6.24
N HIS A 510 38.11 -27.55 -5.89
CA HIS A 510 38.30 -28.64 -6.84
C HIS A 510 36.98 -29.24 -7.37
N ASN A 511 35.94 -29.32 -6.53
CA ASN A 511 34.61 -29.77 -6.96
C ASN A 511 33.98 -28.81 -7.97
N ILE A 512 34.19 -27.49 -7.83
CA ILE A 512 33.67 -26.48 -8.76
C ILE A 512 34.48 -26.49 -10.07
N GLU A 513 35.79 -26.73 -10.01
CA GLU A 513 36.60 -26.97 -11.21
C GLU A 513 36.08 -28.17 -12.02
N GLN A 514 35.76 -29.29 -11.36
CA GLN A 514 35.17 -30.47 -12.00
C GLN A 514 33.78 -30.17 -12.59
N LEU A 515 32.97 -29.38 -11.88
CA LEU A 515 31.68 -28.90 -12.35
C LEU A 515 31.83 -28.08 -13.65
N ILE A 516 32.77 -27.13 -13.68
CA ILE A 516 33.10 -26.32 -14.87
C ILE A 516 33.49 -27.20 -16.05
N GLN A 517 34.38 -28.18 -15.84
CA GLN A 517 34.81 -29.10 -16.90
C GLN A 517 33.63 -29.91 -17.46
N THR A 518 32.70 -30.33 -16.60
CA THR A 518 31.50 -31.05 -17.00
C THR A 518 30.53 -30.17 -17.77
N ILE A 519 30.28 -28.94 -17.31
CA ILE A 519 29.44 -27.95 -18.00
C ILE A 519 30.04 -27.63 -19.37
N GLN A 520 31.35 -27.33 -19.45
CA GLN A 520 32.05 -27.04 -20.69
C GLN A 520 31.92 -28.19 -21.71
N ARG A 521 32.06 -29.44 -21.26
CA ARG A 521 31.89 -30.62 -22.12
C ARG A 521 30.47 -30.71 -22.69
N ARG A 522 29.44 -30.36 -21.90
CA ARG A 522 28.04 -30.33 -22.36
C ARG A 522 27.78 -29.17 -23.33
N LEU A 523 28.36 -28.01 -23.06
CA LEU A 523 28.21 -26.83 -23.91
C LEU A 523 28.87 -26.99 -25.29
N ARG A 524 29.95 -27.79 -25.43
CA ARG A 524 30.63 -28.04 -26.72
C ARG A 524 29.72 -28.56 -27.84
N CYS A 525 28.61 -29.20 -27.50
CA CYS A 525 27.65 -29.68 -28.50
C CYS A 525 26.90 -28.53 -29.20
N VAL A 526 26.82 -27.36 -28.56
CA VAL A 526 25.99 -26.21 -28.97
C VAL A 526 26.82 -24.95 -29.18
N TRP A 527 27.79 -24.68 -28.29
CA TRP A 527 28.70 -23.54 -28.34
C TRP A 527 29.96 -23.86 -29.15
N ALA A 528 30.12 -23.19 -30.30
CA ALA A 528 31.26 -23.41 -31.20
C ALA A 528 32.39 -22.37 -31.04
N GLY A 529 32.17 -21.33 -30.23
CA GLY A 529 33.13 -20.25 -29.97
C GLY A 529 34.18 -20.57 -28.89
N GLU A 530 35.03 -19.59 -28.59
CA GLU A 530 36.07 -19.71 -27.56
C GLU A 530 35.48 -19.69 -26.14
N VAL A 531 36.09 -20.45 -25.22
CA VAL A 531 35.72 -20.47 -23.79
C VAL A 531 36.95 -20.07 -22.96
N ILE A 532 36.87 -18.92 -22.31
CA ILE A 532 37.90 -18.40 -21.39
C ILE A 532 37.46 -18.72 -19.96
N ILE A 533 38.37 -19.25 -19.15
CA ILE A 533 38.10 -19.59 -17.74
C ILE A 533 38.99 -18.73 -16.85
N THR A 534 38.37 -18.06 -15.87
CA THR A 534 39.05 -17.23 -14.87
C THR A 534 38.67 -17.72 -13.47
N ARG A 535 39.60 -17.74 -12.52
CA ARG A 535 39.35 -18.32 -11.19
C ARG A 535 38.60 -17.38 -10.24
N SER A 536 38.84 -16.08 -10.33
CA SER A 536 38.26 -15.08 -9.42
C SER A 536 37.84 -13.80 -10.15
N LEU A 537 36.91 -13.06 -9.55
CA LEU A 537 36.55 -11.71 -10.02
C LEU A 537 37.76 -10.76 -9.99
N ALA A 538 38.69 -10.94 -9.06
CA ALA A 538 39.90 -10.11 -8.97
C ALA A 538 40.82 -10.25 -10.20
N ASP A 539 40.76 -11.39 -10.89
CA ASP A 539 41.60 -11.70 -12.06
C ASP A 539 41.03 -11.08 -13.36
N LEU A 540 39.83 -10.47 -13.32
CA LEU A 540 39.19 -9.89 -14.51
C LEU A 540 39.94 -8.68 -15.08
N LYS A 541 40.86 -8.08 -14.32
CA LYS A 541 41.70 -6.95 -14.79
C LYS A 541 42.51 -7.29 -16.04
N THR A 542 42.79 -8.57 -16.27
CA THR A 542 43.56 -9.04 -17.43
C THR A 542 42.68 -9.52 -18.60
N VAL A 543 41.35 -9.48 -18.47
CA VAL A 543 40.39 -9.98 -19.46
C VAL A 543 39.69 -8.81 -20.14
N ASP A 544 39.64 -8.80 -21.48
CA ASP A 544 38.88 -7.82 -22.24
C ASP A 544 37.38 -8.18 -22.28
N LEU A 545 36.62 -7.68 -21.30
CA LEU A 545 35.19 -7.94 -21.16
C LEU A 545 34.35 -7.41 -22.34
N ASP A 546 34.86 -6.45 -23.13
CA ASP A 546 34.12 -5.88 -24.27
C ASP A 546 34.04 -6.87 -25.45
N GLN A 547 34.88 -7.92 -25.45
CA GLN A 547 34.88 -9.00 -26.45
C GLN A 547 34.03 -10.22 -26.03
N MET A 548 33.48 -10.22 -24.80
CA MET A 548 32.73 -11.36 -24.27
C MET A 548 31.26 -11.30 -24.70
N GLU A 549 30.76 -12.37 -25.31
CA GLU A 549 29.35 -12.48 -25.72
C GLU A 549 28.44 -12.77 -24.53
N ALA A 550 28.88 -13.67 -23.63
CA ALA A 550 28.14 -14.08 -22.44
C ALA A 550 29.08 -14.51 -21.31
N VAL A 551 28.58 -14.40 -20.08
CA VAL A 551 29.31 -14.77 -18.86
C VAL A 551 28.52 -15.81 -18.06
N LEU A 552 29.21 -16.86 -17.61
CA LEU A 552 28.75 -17.80 -16.60
C LEU A 552 29.56 -17.60 -15.31
N SER A 553 28.94 -17.03 -14.29
CA SER A 553 29.56 -16.84 -12.97
C SER A 553 29.17 -17.96 -12.01
N LEU A 554 30.15 -18.73 -11.56
CA LEU A 554 30.03 -19.77 -10.52
C LEU A 554 30.75 -19.37 -9.22
N THR A 555 31.10 -18.09 -9.08
CA THR A 555 31.92 -17.58 -7.97
C THR A 555 31.30 -17.84 -6.60
N GLU A 556 29.98 -17.73 -6.49
CA GLU A 556 29.23 -17.96 -5.24
C GLU A 556 29.28 -19.43 -4.78
N LEU A 557 29.61 -20.36 -5.67
CA LEU A 557 29.80 -21.77 -5.32
C LEU A 557 31.18 -22.04 -4.69
N ASP A 558 32.17 -21.19 -5.00
CA ASP A 558 33.47 -21.23 -4.34
C ASP A 558 33.42 -20.50 -2.98
N GLN A 559 32.96 -19.26 -2.98
CA GLN A 559 32.85 -18.41 -1.80
C GLN A 559 31.85 -17.28 -2.04
N SER A 560 31.06 -16.92 -1.01
CA SER A 560 30.06 -15.86 -1.15
C SER A 560 30.72 -14.50 -1.46
N VAL A 561 30.36 -13.86 -2.58
CA VAL A 561 31.08 -12.65 -3.05
C VAL A 561 30.95 -11.48 -2.07
N LEU A 562 29.75 -11.27 -1.50
CA LEU A 562 29.51 -10.20 -0.54
C LEU A 562 30.05 -10.47 0.87
N GLU A 563 30.36 -11.73 1.20
CA GLU A 563 30.92 -12.10 2.51
C GLU A 563 32.41 -11.74 2.59
N SER A 564 33.15 -11.93 1.49
CA SER A 564 34.59 -11.70 1.41
C SER A 564 34.97 -10.57 0.43
N LEU A 565 34.15 -9.53 0.34
CA LEU A 565 34.31 -8.46 -0.64
C LEU A 565 35.56 -7.59 -0.34
N SER A 566 36.62 -7.78 -1.14
CA SER A 566 37.81 -6.93 -1.18
C SER A 566 37.68 -5.85 -2.27
N ARG A 567 38.56 -4.83 -2.24
CA ARG A 567 38.60 -3.78 -3.28
C ARG A 567 38.82 -4.36 -4.68
N ASP A 568 39.72 -5.35 -4.82
CA ASP A 568 39.98 -6.00 -6.11
C ASP A 568 38.77 -6.80 -6.62
N THR A 569 38.11 -7.56 -5.73
CA THR A 569 36.89 -8.30 -6.12
C THR A 569 35.72 -7.38 -6.43
N PHE A 570 35.62 -6.23 -5.75
CA PHE A 570 34.63 -5.20 -6.07
C PHE A 570 34.90 -4.57 -7.43
N GLU A 571 36.15 -4.21 -7.75
CA GLU A 571 36.50 -3.68 -9.07
C GLU A 571 36.17 -4.67 -10.19
N GLY A 572 36.46 -5.96 -9.98
CA GLY A 572 36.08 -7.02 -10.90
C GLY A 572 34.57 -7.16 -11.07
N LEU A 573 33.82 -7.21 -9.97
CA LEU A 573 32.36 -7.24 -9.96
C LEU A 573 31.74 -6.02 -10.67
N HIS A 574 32.28 -4.84 -10.39
CA HIS A 574 31.85 -3.56 -10.95
C HIS A 574 32.08 -3.52 -12.47
N GLN A 575 33.27 -3.91 -12.93
CA GLN A 575 33.58 -4.02 -14.35
C GLN A 575 32.71 -5.05 -15.06
N LEU A 576 32.53 -6.23 -14.46
CA LEU A 576 31.73 -7.31 -15.02
C LEU A 576 30.29 -6.87 -15.25
N LEU A 577 29.63 -6.35 -14.21
CA LEU A 577 28.22 -5.97 -14.29
C LEU A 577 28.01 -4.72 -15.16
N ASN A 578 28.97 -3.79 -15.23
CA ASN A 578 28.87 -2.61 -16.10
C ASN A 578 29.09 -2.94 -17.59
N LYS A 579 30.03 -3.83 -17.92
CA LYS A 579 30.38 -4.12 -19.32
C LYS A 579 29.59 -5.27 -19.94
N SER A 580 29.32 -6.34 -19.19
CA SER A 580 28.68 -7.53 -19.75
C SER A 580 27.20 -7.32 -20.02
N LYS A 581 26.72 -7.81 -21.18
CA LYS A 581 25.32 -7.75 -21.58
C LYS A 581 24.51 -8.94 -21.06
N ILE A 582 25.09 -10.14 -21.12
CA ILE A 582 24.44 -11.40 -20.73
C ILE A 582 25.25 -12.06 -19.63
N VAL A 583 24.64 -12.28 -18.45
CA VAL A 583 25.29 -12.93 -17.30
C VAL A 583 24.34 -13.93 -16.66
N LEU A 584 24.74 -15.21 -16.61
CA LEU A 584 24.14 -16.20 -15.73
C LEU A 584 24.96 -16.25 -14.44
N TRP A 585 24.31 -15.96 -13.31
CA TRP A 585 24.93 -15.98 -11.99
C TRP A 585 24.34 -17.13 -11.16
N VAL A 586 25.18 -18.10 -10.80
CA VAL A 586 24.73 -19.29 -10.08
C VAL A 586 25.00 -19.12 -8.59
N THR A 587 23.97 -19.34 -7.76
CA THR A 587 24.05 -19.31 -6.30
C THR A 587 23.72 -20.70 -5.72
N TYR A 588 24.01 -20.90 -4.45
CA TYR A 588 23.71 -22.11 -3.70
C TYR A 588 22.94 -21.81 -2.42
N SER A 589 21.69 -22.26 -2.37
CA SER A 589 20.78 -22.05 -1.24
C SER A 589 20.68 -20.59 -0.76
N ALA A 590 20.79 -19.63 -1.68
CA ALA A 590 20.64 -18.20 -1.42
C ALA A 590 19.25 -17.87 -0.88
N GLY A 591 18.22 -18.59 -1.33
CA GLY A 591 16.85 -18.39 -0.87
C GLY A 591 16.56 -18.88 0.56
N ASN A 592 17.42 -19.71 1.17
CA ASN A 592 17.09 -20.43 2.41
C ASN A 592 18.17 -20.41 3.49
N LEU A 593 19.46 -20.50 3.14
CA LEU A 593 20.53 -20.81 4.11
C LEU A 593 21.68 -19.80 4.12
N ASN A 594 21.90 -19.06 3.03
CA ASN A 594 23.04 -18.14 2.91
C ASN A 594 22.59 -16.68 2.69
N PRO A 595 22.57 -15.84 3.75
CA PRO A 595 22.18 -14.44 3.67
C PRO A 595 23.03 -13.60 2.71
N HIS A 596 24.34 -13.87 2.62
CA HIS A 596 25.24 -13.11 1.76
C HIS A 596 24.90 -13.32 0.28
N GLN A 597 24.58 -14.55 -0.11
CA GLN A 597 24.12 -14.84 -1.48
C GLN A 597 22.73 -14.28 -1.75
N SER A 598 21.83 -14.25 -0.75
CA SER A 598 20.59 -13.47 -0.86
C SER A 598 20.88 -11.99 -1.10
N GLY A 599 21.94 -11.45 -0.46
CA GLY A 599 22.44 -10.10 -0.72
C GLY A 599 22.85 -9.90 -2.17
N THR A 600 23.55 -10.86 -2.78
CA THR A 600 23.91 -10.83 -4.21
C THR A 600 22.66 -10.78 -5.08
N THR A 601 21.61 -11.54 -4.75
CA THR A 601 20.31 -11.42 -5.44
C THR A 601 19.77 -9.99 -5.41
N GLY A 602 19.83 -9.32 -4.25
CA GLY A 602 19.43 -7.92 -4.12
C GLY A 602 20.27 -6.96 -4.97
N LEU A 603 21.59 -7.17 -5.02
CA LEU A 603 22.50 -6.38 -5.84
C LEU A 603 22.18 -6.51 -7.33
N VAL A 604 22.04 -7.75 -7.83
CA VAL A 604 21.73 -8.01 -9.24
C VAL A 604 20.38 -7.41 -9.64
N ARG A 605 19.36 -7.48 -8.76
CA ARG A 605 18.07 -6.81 -8.97
C ARG A 605 18.23 -5.29 -9.13
N ALA A 606 19.05 -4.65 -8.29
CA ALA A 606 19.28 -3.21 -8.38
C ALA A 606 19.98 -2.84 -9.70
N VAL A 607 21.02 -3.59 -10.08
CA VAL A 607 21.73 -3.36 -11.36
C VAL A 607 20.82 -3.56 -12.57
N GLN A 608 19.98 -4.60 -12.56
CA GLN A 608 19.02 -4.86 -13.63
C GLN A 608 17.94 -3.77 -13.72
N ALA A 609 17.48 -3.25 -12.57
CA ALA A 609 16.53 -2.15 -12.53
C ALA A 609 17.11 -0.84 -13.10
N GLU A 610 18.41 -0.59 -12.86
CA GLU A 610 19.13 0.56 -13.44
C GLU A 610 19.45 0.39 -14.93
N ASN A 611 19.65 -0.85 -15.38
CA ASN A 611 20.07 -1.17 -16.75
C ASN A 611 19.15 -2.24 -17.39
N PRO A 612 17.94 -1.89 -17.84
CA PRO A 612 16.96 -2.86 -18.36
C PRO A 612 17.41 -3.63 -19.61
N ASP A 613 18.38 -3.11 -20.35
CA ASP A 613 18.91 -3.74 -21.57
C ASP A 613 19.87 -4.91 -21.26
N LYS A 614 20.27 -5.07 -19.99
CA LYS A 614 21.12 -6.18 -19.54
C LYS A 614 20.27 -7.41 -19.23
N VAL A 615 20.74 -8.55 -19.72
CA VAL A 615 20.15 -9.86 -19.47
C VAL A 615 20.91 -10.52 -18.32
N LEU A 616 20.50 -10.22 -17.10
CA LEU A 616 21.03 -10.82 -15.87
C LEU A 616 20.04 -11.86 -15.36
N GLN A 617 20.51 -13.11 -15.19
CA GLN A 617 19.71 -14.20 -14.62
C GLN A 617 20.43 -14.81 -13.42
N LEU A 618 19.68 -15.02 -12.34
CA LEU A 618 20.12 -15.76 -11.16
C LEU A 618 19.56 -17.18 -11.21
N LEU A 619 20.41 -18.16 -10.92
CA LEU A 619 20.04 -19.56 -10.78
C LEU A 619 20.48 -20.07 -9.40
N ASP A 620 19.53 -20.20 -8.48
CA ASP A 620 19.77 -20.71 -7.13
C ASP A 620 19.64 -22.23 -7.09
N LEU A 621 20.71 -22.93 -6.72
CA LEU A 621 20.76 -24.39 -6.64
C LEU A 621 20.45 -24.89 -5.22
N ASP A 622 19.65 -25.96 -5.13
CA ASP A 622 19.45 -26.72 -3.89
C ASP A 622 20.61 -27.68 -3.59
N GLN A 623 21.26 -28.19 -4.65
CA GLN A 623 22.41 -29.08 -4.60
C GLN A 623 23.42 -28.70 -5.70
N ILE A 624 24.72 -28.83 -5.43
CA ILE A 624 25.75 -28.54 -6.43
C ILE A 624 25.89 -29.72 -7.39
N ASP A 625 26.04 -30.92 -6.84
CA ASP A 625 26.26 -32.15 -7.63
C ASP A 625 24.99 -32.61 -8.35
N GLY A 626 25.12 -33.04 -9.60
CA GLY A 626 24.01 -33.57 -10.40
C GLY A 626 23.11 -32.53 -11.07
N ASN A 627 23.43 -31.24 -10.93
CA ASN A 627 22.73 -30.13 -11.57
C ASN A 627 23.49 -29.54 -12.78
N GLU A 628 24.55 -30.21 -13.26
CA GLU A 628 25.43 -29.68 -14.33
C GLU A 628 24.67 -29.50 -15.65
N SER A 629 23.78 -30.44 -15.97
CA SER A 629 22.90 -30.34 -17.14
C SER A 629 21.92 -29.17 -17.00
N LEU A 630 21.37 -28.94 -15.80
CA LEU A 630 20.44 -27.84 -15.56
C LEU A 630 21.14 -26.49 -15.70
N VAL A 631 22.37 -26.34 -15.16
CA VAL A 631 23.17 -25.12 -15.34
C VAL A 631 23.47 -24.87 -16.82
N ALA A 632 23.92 -25.90 -17.55
CA ALA A 632 24.20 -25.77 -18.98
C ALA A 632 22.94 -25.42 -19.79
N GLU A 633 21.81 -26.08 -19.54
CA GLU A 633 20.55 -25.77 -20.24
C GLU A 633 20.02 -24.38 -19.90
N SER A 634 20.09 -23.95 -18.63
CA SER A 634 19.68 -22.60 -18.24
C SER A 634 20.53 -21.53 -18.92
N PHE A 635 21.85 -21.75 -19.00
CA PHE A 635 22.75 -20.88 -19.77
C PHE A 635 22.36 -20.81 -21.25
N LEU A 636 22.07 -21.95 -21.88
CA LEU A 636 21.64 -22.00 -23.27
C LEU A 636 20.27 -21.34 -23.51
N ARG A 637 19.35 -21.41 -22.54
CA ARG A 637 18.06 -20.69 -22.58
C ARG A 637 18.25 -19.18 -22.44
N LEU A 638 19.26 -18.74 -21.69
CA LEU A 638 19.57 -17.33 -21.46
C LEU A 638 20.10 -16.63 -22.72
N ILE A 639 20.93 -17.32 -23.50
CA ILE A 639 21.46 -16.81 -24.78
C ILE A 639 20.44 -16.89 -25.92
N GLY A 640 19.35 -17.64 -25.74
CA GLY A 640 18.28 -17.74 -26.70
C GLY A 640 17.49 -16.45 -26.83
N ASP A 641 17.11 -16.10 -28.05
CA ASP A 641 16.39 -14.85 -28.29
C ASP A 641 14.99 -14.89 -27.63
N SER A 642 14.61 -13.82 -26.96
CA SER A 642 13.30 -13.70 -26.30
C SER A 642 12.24 -13.31 -27.32
N ASN A 643 11.09 -13.96 -27.31
CA ASN A 643 9.96 -13.61 -28.18
C ASN A 643 8.64 -13.64 -27.38
N ARG A 644 7.51 -13.37 -28.04
CA ARG A 644 6.20 -13.31 -27.39
C ARG A 644 5.82 -14.61 -26.64
N LEU A 645 6.35 -15.76 -27.04
CA LEU A 645 6.05 -17.06 -26.45
C LEU A 645 7.07 -17.51 -25.39
N TRP A 646 8.23 -16.85 -25.30
CA TRP A 646 9.31 -17.19 -24.37
C TRP A 646 9.85 -15.98 -23.61
N THR A 647 9.65 -15.97 -22.30
CA THR A 647 10.22 -14.99 -21.37
C THR A 647 11.53 -15.50 -20.76
N VAL A 648 12.52 -14.62 -20.67
CA VAL A 648 13.74 -14.88 -19.89
C VAL A 648 13.48 -14.46 -18.45
N GLU A 649 13.36 -15.43 -17.56
CA GLU A 649 13.10 -15.20 -16.14
C GLU A 649 14.37 -14.69 -15.45
N PRO A 650 14.32 -13.56 -14.72
CA PRO A 650 15.52 -13.00 -14.08
C PRO A 650 15.99 -13.81 -12.87
N GLU A 651 15.09 -14.59 -12.25
CA GLU A 651 15.37 -15.36 -11.04
C GLU A 651 14.77 -16.77 -11.14
N LEU A 652 15.62 -17.76 -10.94
CA LEU A 652 15.28 -19.18 -10.94
C LEU A 652 15.75 -19.81 -9.63
N SER A 653 14.96 -20.73 -9.09
CA SER A 653 15.37 -21.59 -7.97
C SER A 653 15.15 -23.05 -8.33
N VAL A 654 16.16 -23.89 -8.12
CA VAL A 654 16.07 -25.34 -8.32
C VAL A 654 15.70 -26.00 -7.00
N GLN A 655 14.63 -26.81 -7.02
CA GLN A 655 14.24 -27.64 -5.88
C GLN A 655 13.83 -29.03 -6.40
N GLY A 656 14.53 -30.07 -5.97
CA GLY A 656 14.26 -31.45 -6.40
C GLY A 656 14.33 -31.61 -7.92
N ARG A 657 15.34 -30.99 -8.58
CA ARG A 657 15.53 -30.94 -10.05
C ARG A 657 14.41 -30.24 -10.84
N ARG A 658 13.53 -29.50 -10.17
CA ARG A 658 12.51 -28.66 -10.81
C ARG A 658 12.90 -27.20 -10.66
N ILE A 659 12.65 -26.43 -11.72
CA ILE A 659 12.84 -24.98 -11.70
C ILE A 659 11.58 -24.34 -11.14
N PHE A 660 11.75 -23.37 -10.26
CA PHE A 660 10.72 -22.52 -9.69
C PHE A 660 10.99 -21.07 -10.06
N ILE A 661 9.92 -20.31 -10.27
CA ILE A 661 9.98 -18.89 -10.59
C ILE A 661 9.21 -18.07 -9.55
N PRO A 662 9.71 -16.89 -9.14
CA PRO A 662 9.04 -16.04 -8.18
C PRO A 662 8.09 -15.06 -8.87
N ARG A 663 6.97 -14.74 -8.21
CA ARG A 663 6.13 -13.57 -8.50
C ARG A 663 5.75 -12.87 -7.21
N VAL A 664 5.69 -11.55 -7.26
CA VAL A 664 5.12 -10.73 -6.18
C VAL A 664 3.65 -10.50 -6.50
N LEU A 665 2.78 -10.93 -5.59
CA LEU A 665 1.32 -10.93 -5.74
C LEU A 665 0.66 -10.22 -4.57
N PHE A 666 -0.55 -9.68 -4.76
CA PHE A 666 -1.33 -9.13 -3.66
C PHE A 666 -1.63 -10.17 -2.58
N ASP A 667 -1.35 -9.82 -1.33
CA ASP A 667 -1.71 -10.65 -0.18
C ASP A 667 -3.15 -10.33 0.23
N LYS A 668 -4.10 -11.07 -0.34
CA LYS A 668 -5.52 -10.90 -0.07
C LYS A 668 -5.86 -10.95 1.43
N LYS A 669 -5.30 -11.90 2.19
CA LYS A 669 -5.59 -12.07 3.62
C LYS A 669 -5.21 -10.83 4.42
N ARG A 670 -4.01 -10.28 4.19
CA ARG A 670 -3.53 -9.07 4.88
C ARG A 670 -4.24 -7.81 4.40
N ASN A 671 -4.52 -7.72 3.11
CA ASN A 671 -5.30 -6.61 2.55
C ASN A 671 -6.74 -6.61 3.07
N ASP A 672 -7.38 -7.78 3.22
CA ASP A 672 -8.72 -7.89 3.83
C ASP A 672 -8.71 -7.38 5.28
N ARG A 673 -7.67 -7.72 6.06
CA ARG A 673 -7.48 -7.19 7.43
C ARG A 673 -7.24 -5.69 7.46
N LEU A 674 -6.53 -5.12 6.50
CA LEU A 674 -6.39 -3.67 6.39
C LEU A 674 -7.70 -3.00 6.01
N ASN A 675 -8.36 -3.49 4.97
CA ASN A 675 -9.58 -2.89 4.42
C ASN A 675 -10.81 -3.10 5.31
N CYS A 676 -10.76 -4.05 6.26
CA CYS A 676 -11.77 -4.14 7.30
C CYS A 676 -11.81 -2.90 8.22
N LEU A 677 -10.75 -2.08 8.22
CA LEU A 677 -10.76 -0.77 8.88
C LEU A 677 -11.68 0.23 8.14
N ARG A 678 -11.86 0.08 6.83
CA ARG A 678 -12.65 0.99 5.98
C ARG A 678 -14.09 0.52 5.77
N ARG A 679 -14.32 -0.79 5.68
CA ARG A 679 -15.64 -1.40 5.41
C ARG A 679 -15.76 -2.79 6.03
N LYS A 680 -16.95 -3.38 6.01
CA LYS A 680 -17.12 -4.82 6.32
C LYS A 680 -16.54 -5.67 5.19
N VAL A 681 -15.55 -6.51 5.51
CA VAL A 681 -14.92 -7.45 4.57
C VAL A 681 -15.19 -8.88 5.05
N LYS A 682 -15.61 -9.76 4.15
CA LYS A 682 -15.78 -11.19 4.46
C LYS A 682 -14.41 -11.86 4.47
N ALA A 683 -14.11 -12.66 5.49
CA ALA A 683 -12.84 -13.36 5.59
C ALA A 683 -12.72 -14.42 4.49
N THR A 684 -11.53 -14.52 3.90
CA THR A 684 -11.24 -15.43 2.79
C THR A 684 -10.98 -16.89 3.23
N ASP A 685 -10.69 -17.13 4.52
CA ASP A 685 -10.21 -18.43 5.04
C ASP A 685 -11.23 -19.16 5.95
N SER A 686 -12.38 -19.58 5.43
CA SER A 686 -13.17 -20.61 6.11
C SER A 686 -13.90 -21.51 5.12
N PHE A 687 -13.37 -22.72 4.92
CA PHE A 687 -14.16 -23.89 4.47
C PHE A 687 -15.21 -24.31 5.53
N GLU A 688 -15.22 -23.67 6.70
CA GLU A 688 -16.28 -23.78 7.69
C GLU A 688 -17.48 -22.89 7.34
N THR A 689 -18.66 -23.43 7.58
CA THR A 689 -19.97 -23.02 7.07
C THR A 689 -20.51 -21.69 7.65
N GLN A 690 -19.66 -20.82 8.19
CA GLN A 690 -20.03 -19.50 8.69
C GLN A 690 -19.05 -18.44 8.15
N SER A 691 -19.56 -17.53 7.32
CA SER A 691 -18.79 -16.40 6.78
C SER A 691 -18.41 -15.44 7.91
N ALA A 692 -17.23 -15.62 8.49
CA ALA A 692 -16.68 -14.71 9.49
C ALA A 692 -16.24 -13.39 8.82
N LEU A 693 -16.43 -12.25 9.50
CA LEU A 693 -15.89 -10.96 9.05
C LEU A 693 -14.39 -10.89 9.35
N ALA A 694 -13.62 -10.34 8.42
CA ALA A 694 -12.21 -10.03 8.66
C ALA A 694 -12.08 -9.02 9.82
N ARG A 695 -11.01 -9.17 10.61
CA ARG A 695 -10.71 -8.30 11.75
C ARG A 695 -9.25 -7.84 11.70
N PRO A 696 -8.95 -6.63 12.18
CA PRO A 696 -7.57 -6.18 12.29
C PRO A 696 -6.88 -6.96 13.42
N ILE A 697 -5.56 -6.93 13.43
CA ILE A 697 -4.78 -7.43 14.56
C ILE A 697 -5.00 -6.47 15.73
N ASP A 698 -5.44 -7.01 16.87
CA ASP A 698 -5.55 -6.24 18.10
C ASP A 698 -4.13 -6.03 18.69
N PRO A 699 -3.66 -4.78 18.81
CA PRO A 699 -2.36 -4.54 19.40
C PRO A 699 -2.35 -4.75 20.92
N SER A 700 -3.53 -4.76 21.58
CA SER A 700 -3.64 -5.01 23.01
C SER A 700 -3.29 -6.48 23.32
N GLY A 701 -2.05 -6.69 23.77
CA GLY A 701 -1.50 -8.02 24.00
C GLY A 701 -0.28 -8.37 23.14
N LEU A 702 0.08 -7.56 22.15
CA LEU A 702 1.35 -7.71 21.42
C LEU A 702 2.56 -7.38 22.31
N PHE A 703 2.37 -6.50 23.29
CA PHE A 703 3.43 -6.02 24.17
C PHE A 703 3.10 -6.33 25.64
N SER A 704 4.05 -6.98 26.31
CA SER A 704 4.04 -7.21 27.74
C SER A 704 4.63 -6.01 28.47
N PRO A 705 4.02 -5.55 29.58
CA PRO A 705 4.59 -4.47 30.39
C PRO A 705 5.92 -4.85 31.04
N ASN A 706 6.19 -6.15 31.24
CA ASN A 706 7.38 -6.64 31.95
C ASN A 706 8.57 -6.93 31.02
N ARG A 707 8.46 -6.59 29.73
CA ARG A 707 9.48 -6.88 28.72
C ARG A 707 10.07 -5.60 28.16
N THR A 708 11.32 -5.68 27.72
CA THR A 708 12.06 -4.56 27.14
C THR A 708 12.20 -4.72 25.63
N TYR A 709 11.80 -3.67 24.92
CA TYR A 709 11.78 -3.57 23.47
C TYR A 709 12.93 -2.70 22.99
N VAL A 710 13.80 -3.23 22.13
CA VAL A 710 14.96 -2.49 21.63
C VAL A 710 14.80 -2.09 20.19
N LEU A 711 14.84 -0.78 19.95
CA LEU A 711 14.69 -0.17 18.65
C LEU A 711 16.06 0.35 18.19
N VAL A 712 16.73 -0.42 17.34
CA VAL A 712 18.09 -0.15 16.88
C VAL A 712 18.06 0.71 15.62
N GLY A 713 18.82 1.80 15.61
CA GLY A 713 18.84 2.78 14.51
C GLY A 713 17.59 3.65 14.41
N LEU A 714 16.66 3.52 15.36
CA LEU A 714 15.32 4.11 15.31
C LEU A 714 15.19 5.29 16.30
N SER A 715 16.21 6.14 16.39
CA SER A 715 16.17 7.36 17.22
C SER A 715 15.43 8.53 16.56
N GLY A 716 15.01 8.38 15.30
CA GLY A 716 14.28 9.40 14.56
C GLY A 716 12.77 9.35 14.76
N GLN A 717 12.05 10.14 13.94
CA GLN A 717 10.59 10.29 13.99
C GLN A 717 9.83 8.95 13.85
N VAL A 718 10.31 8.04 12.99
CA VAL A 718 9.72 6.70 12.82
C VAL A 718 9.77 5.92 14.13
N GLY A 719 10.94 5.84 14.78
CA GLY A 719 11.06 5.12 16.05
C GLY A 719 10.36 5.78 17.23
N GLN A 720 10.23 7.11 17.24
CA GLN A 720 9.38 7.81 18.20
C GLN A 720 7.90 7.41 18.06
N SER A 721 7.42 7.28 16.82
CA SER A 721 6.07 6.80 16.52
C SER A 721 5.86 5.36 16.98
N ILE A 722 6.81 4.47 16.63
CA ILE A 722 6.79 3.06 17.06
C ILE A 722 6.81 2.94 18.59
N THR A 723 7.64 3.74 19.26
CA THR A 723 7.73 3.73 20.72
C THR A 723 6.41 4.17 21.36
N ARG A 724 5.79 5.25 20.86
CA ARG A 724 4.48 5.69 21.34
C ARG A 724 3.43 4.59 21.16
N TRP A 725 3.42 3.93 20.00
CA TRP A 725 2.53 2.80 19.72
C TRP A 725 2.76 1.62 20.67
N ILE A 726 4.02 1.25 20.95
CA ILE A 726 4.37 0.21 21.94
C ILE A 726 3.81 0.58 23.32
N VAL A 727 4.00 1.82 23.77
CA VAL A 727 3.53 2.30 25.09
C VAL A 727 2.00 2.30 25.18
N GLN A 728 1.32 2.82 24.16
CA GLN A 728 -0.14 2.83 24.05
C GLN A 728 -0.72 1.41 24.00
N SER A 729 0.04 0.45 23.46
CA SER A 729 -0.35 -0.96 23.34
C SER A 729 0.05 -1.83 24.54
N GLY A 730 0.58 -1.23 25.62
CA GLY A 730 0.85 -1.90 26.89
C GLY A 730 2.32 -2.15 27.24
N GLY A 731 3.25 -1.90 26.31
CA GLY A 731 4.68 -1.97 26.60
C GLY A 731 5.11 -0.88 27.58
N ARG A 732 6.08 -1.17 28.46
CA ARG A 732 6.54 -0.19 29.47
C ARG A 732 8.04 0.05 29.46
N HIS A 733 8.84 -0.78 28.81
CA HIS A 733 10.29 -0.62 28.77
C HIS A 733 10.76 -0.58 27.33
N VAL A 734 11.25 0.58 26.87
CA VAL A 734 11.76 0.74 25.49
C VAL A 734 13.17 1.31 25.55
N VAL A 735 14.09 0.65 24.83
CA VAL A 735 15.46 1.13 24.64
C VAL A 735 15.63 1.52 23.19
N ILE A 736 16.06 2.75 22.94
CA ILE A 736 16.29 3.27 21.60
C ILE A 736 17.78 3.49 21.43
N THR A 737 18.35 2.98 20.34
CA THR A 737 19.76 3.13 20.07
C THR A 737 20.03 3.71 18.70
N SER A 738 21.09 4.49 18.60
CA SER A 738 21.64 5.03 17.36
C SER A 738 23.08 5.48 17.66
N ARG A 739 23.90 5.66 16.62
CA ARG A 739 25.23 6.27 16.78
C ARG A 739 25.13 7.68 17.35
N ASN A 740 24.18 8.46 16.82
CA ASN A 740 23.91 9.85 17.20
C ASN A 740 22.41 9.98 17.54
N PRO A 741 21.96 9.51 18.71
CA PRO A 741 20.54 9.47 19.02
C PRO A 741 19.99 10.88 19.29
N ASN A 742 18.79 11.17 18.77
CA ASN A 742 18.04 12.34 19.18
C ASN A 742 17.54 12.15 20.63
N ARG A 743 17.83 13.13 21.50
CA ARG A 743 17.49 13.10 22.93
C ARG A 743 16.44 14.17 23.24
N ASP A 744 15.28 14.06 22.61
CA ASP A 744 14.15 14.92 22.92
C ASP A 744 13.61 14.58 24.32
N GLU A 745 14.02 15.37 25.31
CA GLU A 745 13.59 15.21 26.71
C GLU A 745 12.10 15.45 26.89
N THR A 746 11.48 16.34 26.09
CA THR A 746 10.05 16.64 26.21
C THR A 746 9.21 15.45 25.80
N TRP A 747 9.63 14.77 24.74
CA TRP A 747 9.02 13.54 24.27
C TRP A 747 9.20 12.37 25.22
N THR A 748 10.39 12.25 25.80
CA THR A 748 10.69 11.21 26.79
C THR A 748 9.79 11.39 28.02
N LYS A 749 9.70 12.62 28.55
CA LYS A 749 8.84 12.96 29.70
C LYS A 749 7.36 12.72 29.44
N GLU A 750 6.87 12.98 28.21
CA GLU A 750 5.48 12.66 27.82
C GLU A 750 5.19 11.17 28.02
N LEU A 751 6.08 10.29 27.57
CA LEU A 751 5.90 8.83 27.69
C LEU A 751 6.14 8.33 29.11
N GLU A 752 7.08 8.92 29.84
CA GLU A 752 7.31 8.63 31.26
C GLU A 752 6.07 8.96 32.12
N SER A 753 5.36 10.05 31.80
CA SER A 753 4.09 10.38 32.45
C SER A 753 2.99 9.33 32.24
N GLN A 754 3.11 8.49 31.20
CA GLN A 754 2.22 7.36 30.93
C GLN A 754 2.72 6.05 31.57
N GLY A 755 3.75 6.11 32.42
CA GLY A 755 4.32 4.98 33.14
C GLY A 755 5.35 4.17 32.35
N ALA A 756 5.85 4.68 31.21
CA ALA A 756 6.90 4.03 30.45
C ALA A 756 8.31 4.44 30.94
N ASN A 757 9.27 3.54 30.80
CA ASN A 757 10.69 3.81 30.97
C ASN A 757 11.34 3.80 29.58
N ILE A 758 11.78 4.99 29.13
CA ILE A 758 12.37 5.18 27.81
C ILE A 758 13.86 5.48 27.97
N VAL A 759 14.70 4.59 27.47
CA VAL A 759 16.15 4.69 27.61
C VAL A 759 16.76 4.92 26.23
N ILE A 760 17.34 6.10 26.02
CA ILE A 760 18.03 6.46 24.77
C ILE A 760 19.54 6.30 24.98
N LYS A 761 20.18 5.40 24.21
CA LYS A 761 21.62 5.13 24.30
C LYS A 761 22.33 5.36 22.97
N ALA A 762 23.52 5.95 23.05
CA ALA A 762 24.45 5.90 21.93
C ALA A 762 25.03 4.48 21.87
N ALA A 763 24.78 3.78 20.78
CA ALA A 763 25.32 2.44 20.54
C ALA A 763 25.36 2.18 19.02
N ASP A 764 26.44 1.57 18.57
CA ASP A 764 26.58 1.17 17.17
C ASP A 764 26.18 -0.30 17.01
N VAL A 765 25.20 -0.58 16.15
CA VAL A 765 24.75 -1.96 15.88
C VAL A 765 25.86 -2.84 15.32
N THR A 766 26.84 -2.25 14.65
CA THR A 766 28.00 -2.97 14.09
C THR A 766 29.04 -3.30 15.17
N ASN A 767 28.93 -2.70 16.37
CA ASN A 767 29.78 -3.01 17.52
C ASN A 767 29.12 -4.09 18.39
N LYS A 768 29.65 -5.31 18.30
CA LYS A 768 29.17 -6.45 19.08
C LYS A 768 29.16 -6.22 20.59
N GLN A 769 30.15 -5.52 21.14
CA GLN A 769 30.21 -5.28 22.58
C GLN A 769 29.09 -4.34 23.04
N ASP A 770 28.73 -3.34 22.23
CA ASP A 770 27.59 -2.47 22.50
C ASP A 770 26.29 -3.30 22.56
N MET A 771 26.08 -4.22 21.62
CA MET A 771 24.90 -5.09 21.59
C MET A 771 24.87 -6.08 22.77
N ILE A 772 26.02 -6.63 23.19
CA ILE A 772 26.13 -7.47 24.39
C ILE A 772 25.76 -6.68 25.66
N ASN A 773 26.21 -5.42 25.76
CA ASN A 773 25.89 -4.57 26.91
C ASN A 773 24.39 -4.26 26.99
N LEU A 774 23.72 -4.19 25.84
CA LEU A 774 22.27 -4.03 25.74
C LEU A 774 21.54 -5.31 26.14
N ARG A 775 22.01 -6.50 25.72
CA ARG A 775 21.35 -7.81 25.90
C ARG A 775 20.88 -8.12 27.33
N LYS A 776 21.58 -7.64 28.36
CA LYS A 776 21.31 -7.94 29.79
C LYS A 776 19.88 -7.61 30.27
N GLN A 777 19.09 -6.88 29.50
CA GLN A 777 17.74 -6.44 29.85
C GLN A 777 16.70 -6.73 28.75
N ILE A 778 17.00 -7.49 27.69
CA ILE A 778 16.23 -7.44 26.41
C ILE A 778 15.45 -8.70 26.10
N LEU A 779 14.22 -8.52 25.60
CA LEU A 779 13.34 -9.61 25.16
C LEU A 779 12.72 -9.41 23.76
N SER A 780 12.98 -8.29 23.08
CA SER A 780 12.63 -8.09 21.66
C SER A 780 13.54 -7.08 20.97
N VAL A 781 13.78 -7.25 19.67
CA VAL A 781 14.65 -6.38 18.88
C VAL A 781 13.99 -6.02 17.54
N ALA A 782 14.02 -4.74 17.20
CA ALA A 782 13.72 -4.23 15.86
C ALA A 782 14.93 -3.45 15.33
N ASN A 783 15.49 -3.86 14.19
CA ASN A 783 16.54 -3.14 13.50
C ASN A 783 15.96 -2.26 12.39
N GLY A 784 16.13 -0.96 12.53
CA GLY A 784 15.86 0.04 11.50
C GLY A 784 17.09 0.89 11.18
N ALA A 785 18.29 0.41 11.51
CA ALA A 785 19.53 1.10 11.18
C ALA A 785 19.69 1.20 9.67
N MET A 786 19.76 2.42 9.17
CA MET A 786 19.86 2.71 7.75
C MET A 786 20.81 3.87 7.52
N LEU A 787 21.64 3.69 6.50
CA LEU A 787 22.32 4.75 5.79
C LEU A 787 21.83 4.68 4.34
N GLN A 788 21.56 5.83 3.73
CA GLN A 788 21.18 5.91 2.32
C GLN A 788 22.19 6.74 1.57
N LEU A 789 22.63 6.21 0.44
CA LEU A 789 23.41 6.93 -0.55
C LEU A 789 22.67 6.84 -1.87
N ASN A 790 22.49 7.97 -2.55
CA ASN A 790 21.85 8.04 -3.86
C ASN A 790 22.95 8.16 -4.93
N CYS A 791 23.43 7.02 -5.43
CA CYS A 791 24.34 6.94 -6.58
C CYS A 791 23.95 5.75 -7.46
N SER A 792 24.26 5.83 -8.76
CA SER A 792 24.13 4.70 -9.68
C SER A 792 25.16 3.62 -9.34
N PHE A 793 24.92 2.37 -9.76
CA PHE A 793 25.93 1.31 -9.65
C PHE A 793 27.21 1.67 -10.40
N SER A 794 27.11 2.35 -11.55
CA SER A 794 28.28 2.80 -12.33
C SER A 794 29.20 3.75 -11.57
N ASP A 795 28.64 4.63 -10.73
CA ASP A 795 29.38 5.60 -9.93
C ASP A 795 29.72 5.11 -8.51
N LEU A 796 29.22 3.93 -8.14
CA LEU A 796 29.40 3.35 -6.82
C LEU A 796 30.87 3.01 -6.57
N THR A 797 31.39 3.42 -5.43
CA THR A 797 32.74 3.05 -4.98
C THR A 797 32.69 1.95 -3.92
N TYR A 798 33.80 1.23 -3.75
CA TYR A 798 33.93 0.20 -2.71
C TYR A 798 33.62 0.75 -1.31
N ASP A 799 34.18 1.91 -0.98
CA ASP A 799 34.03 2.53 0.34
C ASP A 799 32.59 2.97 0.59
N ALA A 800 31.92 3.52 -0.43
CA ALA A 800 30.51 3.89 -0.39
C ALA A 800 29.59 2.67 -0.21
N LEU A 801 29.83 1.58 -0.94
CA LEU A 801 29.07 0.34 -0.81
C LEU A 801 29.20 -0.23 0.60
N GLN A 802 30.43 -0.29 1.12
CA GLN A 802 30.69 -0.75 2.49
C GLN A 802 29.95 0.13 3.51
N GLU A 803 29.98 1.45 3.37
CA GLU A 803 29.30 2.36 4.30
C GLU A 803 27.78 2.11 4.38
N VAL A 804 27.14 1.82 3.25
CA VAL A 804 25.69 1.55 3.17
C VAL A 804 25.33 0.15 3.68
N LEU A 805 26.16 -0.86 3.39
CA LEU A 805 25.90 -2.24 3.80
C LEU A 805 26.10 -2.44 5.30
N ARG A 806 27.17 -1.89 5.89
CA ARG A 806 27.55 -2.12 7.31
C ARG A 806 26.39 -2.06 8.32
N PRO A 807 25.59 -0.98 8.42
CA PRO A 807 24.53 -0.92 9.43
C PRO A 807 23.40 -1.95 9.21
N LYS A 808 23.15 -2.37 7.96
CA LYS A 808 22.07 -3.30 7.60
C LYS A 808 22.52 -4.76 7.60
N VAL A 809 23.70 -5.03 7.07
CA VAL A 809 24.30 -6.37 6.92
C VAL A 809 24.98 -6.76 8.22
N ASP A 810 26.14 -6.15 8.52
CA ASP A 810 26.92 -6.46 9.72
C ASP A 810 26.11 -6.23 10.99
N GLY A 811 25.34 -5.14 11.04
CA GLY A 811 24.45 -4.85 12.15
C GLY A 811 23.44 -5.97 12.40
N SER A 812 22.78 -6.48 11.37
CA SER A 812 21.81 -7.57 11.53
C SER A 812 22.47 -8.90 11.88
N LEU A 813 23.68 -9.17 11.36
CA LEU A 813 24.49 -10.34 11.73
C LEU A 813 24.89 -10.29 13.21
N VAL A 814 25.38 -9.14 13.69
CA VAL A 814 25.72 -8.93 15.10
C VAL A 814 24.49 -9.16 15.98
N LEU A 815 23.33 -8.64 15.59
CA LEU A 815 22.08 -8.87 16.33
C LEU A 815 21.70 -10.36 16.35
N ASP A 816 21.72 -11.04 15.21
CA ASP A 816 21.40 -12.47 15.16
C ASP A 816 22.35 -13.30 16.05
N GLU A 817 23.65 -12.98 16.02
CA GLU A 817 24.66 -13.66 16.83
C GLU A 817 24.46 -13.40 18.33
N VAL A 818 24.30 -12.14 18.73
CA VAL A 818 24.14 -11.74 20.13
C VAL A 818 22.86 -12.31 20.72
N PHE A 819 21.78 -12.36 19.93
CA PHE A 819 20.46 -12.84 20.34
C PHE A 819 20.15 -14.27 19.85
N SER A 820 21.18 -15.09 19.62
CA SER A 820 21.05 -16.46 19.09
C SER A 820 20.48 -17.49 20.06
N CYS A 821 20.49 -17.22 21.37
CA CYS A 821 19.98 -18.14 22.40
C CYS A 821 18.82 -17.57 23.23
N ASP A 822 18.27 -16.41 22.85
CA ASP A 822 17.26 -15.71 23.63
C ASP A 822 15.83 -16.04 23.18
N THR A 823 14.90 -16.15 24.13
CA THR A 823 13.46 -16.31 23.86
C THR A 823 12.82 -14.95 23.56
N LEU A 824 13.13 -14.39 22.39
CA LEU A 824 12.59 -13.10 21.98
C LEU A 824 11.08 -13.20 21.67
N ASP A 825 10.31 -12.12 21.86
CA ASP A 825 8.96 -12.07 21.28
C ASP A 825 9.00 -11.77 19.79
N PHE A 826 9.91 -10.90 19.37
CA PHE A 826 10.11 -10.65 17.95
C PHE A 826 11.56 -10.25 17.68
N PHE A 827 12.01 -10.62 16.49
CA PHE A 827 13.23 -10.15 15.87
C PHE A 827 12.83 -9.59 14.50
N LEU A 828 12.79 -8.27 14.38
CA LEU A 828 12.19 -7.61 13.23
C LEU A 828 13.24 -6.78 12.51
N LEU A 829 13.38 -7.00 11.20
CA LEU A 829 14.29 -6.24 10.35
C LEU A 829 13.51 -5.34 9.38
N LEU A 830 13.76 -4.03 9.41
CA LEU A 830 13.21 -3.10 8.43
C LEU A 830 14.13 -3.05 7.20
N SER A 831 13.59 -3.50 6.08
CA SER A 831 14.26 -3.67 4.78
C SER A 831 13.54 -2.89 3.68
N SER A 832 14.05 -2.99 2.46
CA SER A 832 13.42 -2.54 1.22
C SER A 832 13.34 -3.73 0.26
N ILE A 833 12.46 -3.68 -0.73
CA ILE A 833 12.26 -4.76 -1.70
C ILE A 833 13.52 -5.11 -2.51
N SER A 834 14.46 -4.17 -2.62
CA SER A 834 15.78 -4.37 -3.23
C SER A 834 16.82 -5.00 -2.28
N ALA A 835 16.57 -5.02 -0.96
CA ALA A 835 17.53 -5.46 0.05
C ALA A 835 17.23 -6.89 0.54
N VAL A 836 17.64 -7.87 -0.26
CA VAL A 836 17.27 -9.29 -0.08
C VAL A 836 18.14 -10.02 0.98
N PHE A 837 19.27 -9.45 1.41
CA PHE A 837 20.13 -10.00 2.48
C PHE A 837 19.35 -10.30 3.78
N MET A 838 18.57 -9.34 4.26
CA MET A 838 17.83 -9.47 5.52
C MET A 838 16.75 -10.55 5.45
N THR A 839 16.16 -10.77 4.27
CA THR A 839 15.24 -11.90 4.04
C THR A 839 15.95 -13.24 4.23
N GLY A 840 17.16 -13.40 3.67
CA GLY A 840 17.97 -14.61 3.87
C GLY A 840 18.33 -14.85 5.34
N LEU A 841 18.75 -13.81 6.06
CA LEU A 841 19.08 -13.90 7.49
C LEU A 841 17.87 -14.31 8.34
N VAL A 842 16.71 -13.73 8.07
CA VAL A 842 15.46 -14.06 8.77
C VAL A 842 15.06 -15.51 8.51
N LEU A 843 15.17 -16.00 7.28
CA LEU A 843 14.90 -17.41 6.96
C LEU A 843 15.87 -18.36 7.67
N GLN A 844 17.17 -18.06 7.66
CA GLN A 844 18.18 -18.83 8.40
C GLN A 844 17.89 -18.85 9.92
N ARG A 845 17.42 -17.73 10.48
CA ARG A 845 17.01 -17.63 11.88
C ARG A 845 15.76 -18.46 12.18
N ARG A 846 14.77 -18.44 11.28
CA ARG A 846 13.55 -19.26 11.40
C ARG A 846 13.83 -20.76 11.33
N VAL A 847 14.81 -21.20 10.53
CA VAL A 847 15.27 -22.61 10.51
C VAL A 847 15.82 -23.07 11.87
N ARG A 848 16.39 -22.14 12.66
CA ARG A 848 16.81 -22.40 14.06
C ARG A 848 15.64 -22.34 15.06
N ASN A 849 14.39 -22.26 14.59
CA ASN A 849 13.16 -22.07 15.39
C ASN A 849 13.17 -20.80 16.26
N LEU A 850 13.91 -19.77 15.83
CA LEU A 850 13.93 -18.48 16.49
C LEU A 850 12.97 -17.52 15.79
N PRO A 851 12.19 -16.71 16.54
CA PRO A 851 11.23 -15.81 15.93
C PRO A 851 11.96 -14.73 15.15
N ALA A 852 11.50 -14.48 13.92
CA ALA A 852 12.09 -13.49 13.03
C ALA A 852 11.15 -13.09 11.89
N SER A 853 11.12 -11.81 11.53
CA SER A 853 10.41 -11.30 10.35
C SER A 853 11.16 -10.14 9.69
N VAL A 854 10.92 -9.96 8.40
CA VAL A 854 11.45 -8.84 7.61
C VAL A 854 10.30 -8.08 6.97
N ILE A 855 10.38 -6.76 7.03
CA ILE A 855 9.45 -5.87 6.34
C ILE A 855 10.21 -5.17 5.22
N ASN A 856 9.88 -5.48 3.97
CA ASN A 856 10.27 -4.69 2.82
C ASN A 856 9.32 -3.49 2.73
N LEU A 857 9.70 -2.40 3.39
CA LEU A 857 8.81 -1.29 3.69
C LEU A 857 8.76 -0.30 2.53
N GLY A 858 7.54 0.03 2.10
CA GLY A 858 7.27 1.11 1.15
C GLY A 858 7.61 2.51 1.70
N PRO A 859 7.58 3.54 0.84
CA PRO A 859 7.88 4.91 1.26
C PRO A 859 6.90 5.42 2.33
N ILE A 860 7.42 5.74 3.52
CA ILE A 860 6.61 6.30 4.61
C ILE A 860 6.48 7.82 4.43
N ILE A 861 5.25 8.34 4.48
CA ILE A 861 4.97 9.77 4.44
C ILE A 861 4.49 10.28 5.81
N GLY A 862 4.75 11.56 6.09
CA GLY A 862 4.41 12.19 7.37
C GLY A 862 5.38 11.86 8.51
N LEU A 863 6.35 10.95 8.31
CA LEU A 863 7.39 10.54 9.26
C LEU A 863 8.74 10.37 8.55
N GLY A 864 9.83 10.71 9.23
CA GLY A 864 11.16 10.20 8.91
C GLY A 864 11.85 10.90 7.74
N PHE A 865 12.60 10.13 6.96
CA PHE A 865 13.54 10.64 5.96
C PHE A 865 12.88 11.51 4.90
N ILE A 866 11.77 11.04 4.30
CA ILE A 866 11.05 11.76 3.24
C ILE A 866 10.54 13.11 3.77
N GLN A 867 9.90 13.10 4.95
CA GLN A 867 9.40 14.32 5.59
C GLN A 867 10.52 15.33 5.89
N ASN A 868 11.69 14.86 6.34
CA ASN A 868 12.81 15.74 6.67
C ASN A 868 13.35 16.45 5.43
N ILE A 869 13.43 15.76 4.28
CA ILE A 869 13.86 16.35 3.01
C ILE A 869 12.85 17.41 2.54
N ASP A 870 11.56 17.07 2.56
CA ASP A 870 10.48 17.98 2.15
C ASP A 870 10.42 19.25 3.02
N SER A 871 10.73 19.13 4.32
CA SER A 871 10.66 20.26 5.27
C SER A 871 11.82 21.24 5.13
N SER A 872 12.95 20.81 4.54
CA SER A 872 14.16 21.65 4.35
C SER A 872 14.14 22.54 3.10
N GLY A 873 12.98 22.72 2.46
CA GLY A 873 12.87 23.51 1.22
C GLY A 873 13.52 22.83 0.00
N GLY A 874 13.96 21.57 0.15
CA GLY A 874 14.21 20.66 -0.96
C GLY A 874 12.88 20.37 -1.61
N SER A 875 12.76 20.80 -2.87
CA SER A 875 11.55 20.91 -3.69
C SER A 875 10.49 19.82 -3.53
N GLU A 876 9.26 20.17 -3.90
CA GLU A 876 8.08 19.36 -4.31
C GLU A 876 8.35 18.06 -5.11
N SER A 877 9.61 17.64 -5.33
CA SER A 877 10.07 16.61 -6.25
C SER A 877 10.07 15.18 -5.72
N VAL A 878 10.26 14.89 -4.42
CA VAL A 878 10.44 13.48 -3.99
C VAL A 878 9.11 12.72 -3.92
N ILE A 879 8.10 13.23 -3.21
CA ILE A 879 6.78 12.57 -3.14
C ILE A 879 6.12 12.50 -4.52
N SER A 880 6.25 13.56 -5.32
CA SER A 880 5.71 13.58 -6.69
C SER A 880 6.43 12.58 -7.59
N THR A 881 7.77 12.45 -7.45
CA THR A 881 8.55 11.42 -8.17
C THR A 881 8.13 10.01 -7.74
N LEU A 882 8.03 9.74 -6.43
CA LEU A 882 7.59 8.43 -5.93
C LEU A 882 6.20 8.05 -6.47
N ARG A 883 5.26 9.00 -6.48
CA ARG A 883 3.94 8.79 -7.08
C ARG A 883 4.01 8.60 -8.61
N SER A 884 4.85 9.35 -9.31
CA SER A 884 5.04 9.18 -10.76
C SER A 884 5.69 7.84 -11.13
N LEU A 885 6.32 7.18 -10.16
CA LEU A 885 6.88 5.84 -10.27
C LEU A 885 5.93 4.76 -9.72
N ASP A 886 4.65 5.09 -9.48
CA ASP A 886 3.63 4.20 -8.93
C ASP A 886 4.04 3.50 -7.63
N TYR A 887 4.81 4.18 -6.77
CA TYR A 887 5.00 3.74 -5.40
C TYR A 887 3.77 4.09 -4.55
N MET A 888 3.26 3.10 -3.83
CA MET A 888 2.21 3.31 -2.85
C MET A 888 2.80 3.82 -1.54
N LEU A 889 2.29 4.98 -1.09
CA LEU A 889 2.74 5.62 0.14
C LEU A 889 2.16 4.92 1.37
N VAL A 890 2.96 4.83 2.42
CA VAL A 890 2.61 4.21 3.71
C VAL A 890 2.37 5.29 4.76
N SER A 891 1.20 5.29 5.39
CA SER A 891 0.88 6.23 6.46
C SER A 891 1.44 5.77 7.82
N GLU A 892 1.46 6.68 8.81
CA GLU A 892 1.87 6.37 10.18
C GLU A 892 1.01 5.26 10.82
N ARG A 893 -0.30 5.24 10.57
CA ARG A 893 -1.20 4.18 11.06
C ARG A 893 -0.94 2.85 10.37
N GLU A 894 -0.67 2.89 9.07
CA GLU A 894 -0.34 1.69 8.29
C GLU A 894 0.99 1.10 8.73
N LEU A 895 1.98 1.91 9.08
CA LEU A 895 3.23 1.44 9.68
C LEU A 895 2.97 0.60 10.93
N HIS A 896 2.09 1.05 11.85
CA HIS A 896 1.74 0.28 13.05
C HIS A 896 1.03 -1.03 12.69
N HIS A 897 0.16 -1.02 11.69
CA HIS A 897 -0.49 -2.23 11.19
C HIS A 897 0.53 -3.21 10.57
N ILE A 898 1.49 -2.72 9.79
CA ILE A 898 2.57 -3.53 9.20
C ILE A 898 3.43 -4.15 10.29
N LEU A 899 3.75 -3.40 11.34
CA LEU A 899 4.52 -3.91 12.48
C LEU A 899 3.75 -4.98 13.26
N ALA A 900 2.44 -4.81 13.47
CA ALA A 900 1.60 -5.82 14.09
C ALA A 900 1.58 -7.13 13.28
N GLU A 901 1.42 -7.03 11.96
CA GLU A 901 1.50 -8.16 11.03
C GLU A 901 2.87 -8.86 11.11
N ALA A 902 3.96 -8.09 11.13
CA ALA A 902 5.32 -8.60 11.19
C ALA A 902 5.64 -9.28 12.53
N ILE A 903 5.11 -8.79 13.65
CA ILE A 903 5.29 -9.42 14.96
C ILE A 903 4.59 -10.78 15.00
N LEU A 904 3.37 -10.89 14.47
CA LEU A 904 2.64 -12.15 14.44
C LEU A 904 3.29 -13.18 13.50
N ILE A 905 3.64 -12.76 12.28
CA ILE A 905 4.24 -13.67 11.30
C ILE A 905 5.61 -14.18 11.76
N GLY A 906 6.35 -13.38 12.55
CA GLY A 906 7.65 -13.77 13.06
C GLY A 906 7.63 -15.03 13.91
N LYS A 907 6.46 -15.41 14.46
CA LYS A 907 6.24 -16.63 15.24
C LYS A 907 5.52 -17.74 14.47
N SER A 908 4.95 -17.49 13.29
CA SER A 908 4.15 -18.46 12.53
C SER A 908 4.95 -19.20 11.46
N ASP A 909 4.39 -20.28 10.91
CA ASP A 909 4.99 -21.03 9.80
C ASP A 909 4.78 -20.37 8.41
N GLU A 910 4.17 -19.19 8.38
CA GLU A 910 4.04 -18.41 7.14
C GLU A 910 5.41 -17.83 6.71
N THR A 911 5.54 -17.45 5.43
CA THR A 911 6.76 -16.83 4.91
C THR A 911 7.07 -15.54 5.68
N PRO A 912 8.24 -15.38 6.33
CA PRO A 912 8.49 -14.30 7.29
C PRO A 912 8.75 -12.92 6.64
N GLU A 913 8.53 -12.80 5.33
CA GLU A 913 8.72 -11.60 4.51
C GLU A 913 7.39 -10.93 4.22
N ILE A 914 7.28 -9.65 4.60
CA ILE A 914 6.15 -8.78 4.26
C ILE A 914 6.63 -7.73 3.27
N ILE A 915 5.96 -7.60 2.13
CA ILE A 915 6.28 -6.61 1.11
C ILE A 915 5.17 -5.57 1.07
N THR A 916 5.53 -4.29 1.06
CA THR A 916 4.59 -3.18 0.89
C THR A 916 5.12 -2.14 -0.08
N GLY A 917 4.24 -1.27 -0.59
CA GLY A 917 4.64 -0.03 -1.23
C GLY A 917 4.66 0.01 -2.76
N LEU A 918 4.14 -0.98 -3.47
CA LEU A 918 3.95 -0.92 -4.94
C LEU A 918 2.46 -0.78 -5.29
N GLU A 919 2.11 0.16 -6.15
CA GLU A 919 0.73 0.42 -6.62
C GLU A 919 0.40 -0.38 -7.88
N THR A 920 -0.88 -0.60 -8.20
CA THR A 920 -1.30 -1.14 -9.50
C THR A 920 -0.95 -0.19 -10.64
N VAL A 921 -0.30 -0.70 -11.68
CA VAL A 921 0.13 0.11 -12.84
C VAL A 921 -0.97 0.21 -13.88
N SER A 922 -1.29 1.44 -14.31
CA SER A 922 -2.17 1.66 -15.47
C SER A 922 -1.40 1.60 -16.79
N ASP A 923 -2.05 1.14 -17.87
CA ASP A 923 -1.41 0.83 -19.17
C ASP A 923 -0.67 2.01 -19.86
N ASN A 924 -0.90 3.26 -19.44
CA ASN A 924 -0.43 4.45 -20.16
C ASN A 924 1.03 4.85 -19.86
N SER A 925 1.63 4.41 -18.75
CA SER A 925 3.04 4.71 -18.42
C SER A 925 3.58 3.82 -17.30
N ALA A 926 4.03 2.61 -17.65
CA ALA A 926 4.52 1.67 -16.64
C ALA A 926 5.88 2.12 -16.03
N PRO A 927 6.04 2.07 -14.70
CA PRO A 927 7.29 2.43 -14.02
C PRO A 927 8.41 1.42 -14.32
N PHE A 928 9.66 1.80 -14.06
CA PHE A 928 10.83 0.97 -14.39
C PHE A 928 10.76 -0.43 -13.76
N TRP A 929 10.24 -0.54 -12.54
CA TRP A 929 10.14 -1.81 -11.84
C TRP A 929 9.09 -2.75 -12.46
N HIS A 930 8.04 -2.23 -13.09
CA HIS A 930 7.00 -3.05 -13.74
C HIS A 930 7.52 -3.81 -14.97
N LYS A 931 8.67 -3.39 -15.53
CA LYS A 931 9.35 -4.15 -16.59
C LYS A 931 9.90 -5.50 -16.10
N SER A 932 10.14 -5.64 -14.80
CA SER A 932 10.58 -6.91 -14.24
C SER A 932 9.43 -7.91 -14.17
N LEU A 933 9.67 -9.13 -14.66
CA LEU A 933 8.72 -10.24 -14.59
C LEU A 933 8.35 -10.62 -13.14
N LEU A 934 9.17 -10.24 -12.16
CA LEU A 934 8.85 -10.42 -10.75
C LEU A 934 7.57 -9.67 -10.33
N PHE A 935 7.31 -8.52 -10.96
CA PHE A 935 6.20 -7.60 -10.65
C PHE A 935 5.10 -7.57 -11.72
N SER A 936 5.14 -8.49 -12.71
CA SER A 936 4.24 -8.48 -13.88
C SER A 936 2.75 -8.62 -13.55
N HIS A 937 2.41 -9.04 -12.33
CA HIS A 937 1.05 -9.26 -11.84
C HIS A 937 0.51 -8.11 -10.98
N ILE A 938 1.27 -7.02 -10.83
CA ILE A 938 0.85 -5.81 -10.11
C ILE A 938 0.14 -4.87 -11.09
N ILE A 939 -1.01 -5.33 -11.59
CA ILE A 939 -1.84 -4.68 -12.62
C ILE A 939 -3.28 -4.50 -12.17
#